data_AF-A0A0F7SRJ5-F1
#
_entry.id   AF-A0A0F7SRJ5-F1
#
_cell.length_a   1.000
_cell.length_b   1.000
_cell.length_c   1.000
_cell.angle_alpha   90.00
_cell.angle_beta   90.00
_cell.angle_gamma   90.00
#
_symmetry.space_group_name_H-M   'P 1'
#
loop_
_entity.id
_entity.type
_entity.pdbx_description
1 polymer ?
#
loop_
_entity_poly.entity_id
_entity_poly.type
_entity_poly.pdbx_seq_one_letter_code
_entity_poly.pdbx_strand_id
1 'polypeptide(L)'
;MPTASPPSILGIGTAQPPFSVSADDFDVLLRKHAVPSSALEKTIMINHRTEILHRKSVQSPDSNHLNKDAPPSIGEIVDVFLDKGVQIAIEAAKNALDDWGGDKKGITHMLSTTCTASSYPGFDHFVAEALELSSHLRKTMITGVGCAGGLSILRLAADICNADPEARVLCVACEITSSMMRTEIQSMDESGQLNIPVLLFADGASGLVVGGRDLHPFEKPSFEIIKTAVEVIPETSRELAFDVCETGWRAVITPKVPVVTSTLVEPLVTAFIAPSESKTLALSSLNMDAFIHPGGSLIISSVEQSLGGISPEDHSRASWAVYKDRGNMSSASIGYVFEEGRKRGGRKDILGIAFGPGINVELAHLRRPDLTTRDSYPKQLPRLIEFHEQPYTPVPIREGVQKILTMLWITNFWPIQTRAPSECAAEVLGEVVQELGGQKVRVVDFCSGGGGPMKKIEAALNAHREAQSLRPVPFLCTDLFPPSPLPSFTSDQISYHPNPVDATQPPASLVSDLGTHIRTFCLAFHHFNEELALQVIKDAMIAGDAVCIFELQKVDFASFVFITLIAPLTWILTPFTKPTLAQLFFTYIVPIIPFFLVMDGYVSAMRVRTPDHMQHLINQASDSTDLIDPTEWKWESGRRQHTWPCGYLFYTKGVRTKSAKPNGSAAHEVPKGVRGFGH
;
A
#
# COMPACT_ATOMS: atom_id res chain seq x y z
N MET A 1 8.39 -32.42 10.33
CA MET A 1 9.48 -31.51 10.74
C MET A 1 8.91 -30.10 10.72
N PRO A 2 9.18 -29.24 11.71
CA PRO A 2 8.81 -27.83 11.57
C PRO A 2 9.47 -27.29 10.29
N THR A 3 8.66 -26.73 9.40
CA THR A 3 9.11 -26.19 8.11
C THR A 3 10.12 -25.08 8.39
N ALA A 4 11.37 -25.28 7.96
CA ALA A 4 12.40 -24.25 8.12
C ALA A 4 11.97 -22.95 7.44
N SER A 5 12.22 -21.81 8.07
CA SER A 5 11.90 -20.49 7.50
C SER A 5 12.60 -20.30 6.15
N PRO A 6 11.95 -19.68 5.15
CA PRO A 6 12.54 -19.44 3.84
C PRO A 6 13.60 -18.32 3.90
N PRO A 7 14.56 -18.27 2.96
CA PRO A 7 15.37 -17.08 2.71
C PRO A 7 14.49 -15.86 2.49
N SER A 8 14.99 -14.68 2.84
CA SER A 8 14.19 -13.45 2.81
C SER A 8 14.96 -12.27 2.23
N ILE A 9 14.27 -11.40 1.47
CA ILE A 9 14.76 -10.07 1.12
C ILE A 9 14.62 -9.20 2.37
N LEU A 10 15.75 -8.76 2.94
CA LEU A 10 15.82 -7.99 4.19
C LEU A 10 16.02 -6.49 3.97
N GLY A 11 16.62 -6.11 2.83
CA GLY A 11 16.84 -4.72 2.47
C GLY A 11 16.65 -4.50 0.98
N ILE A 12 16.07 -3.37 0.61
CA ILE A 12 15.84 -2.96 -0.78
C ILE A 12 16.33 -1.52 -0.95
N GLY A 13 17.20 -1.32 -1.94
CA GLY A 13 17.72 0.00 -2.30
C GLY A 13 17.64 0.25 -3.79
N THR A 14 17.28 1.47 -4.18
CA THR A 14 17.39 1.93 -5.56
C THR A 14 18.13 3.26 -5.59
N ALA A 15 18.78 3.56 -6.72
CA ALA A 15 19.44 4.85 -6.94
C ALA A 15 18.75 5.62 -8.08
N GLN A 16 18.82 6.94 -8.04
CA GLN A 16 18.17 7.79 -9.03
C GLN A 16 19.22 8.43 -9.93
N PRO A 17 19.25 8.12 -11.25
CA PRO A 17 20.05 8.90 -12.17
C PRO A 17 19.59 10.37 -12.18
N PRO A 18 20.53 11.33 -12.29
CA PRO A 18 20.23 12.76 -12.12
C PRO A 18 19.41 13.37 -13.26
N PHE A 19 19.40 12.77 -14.45
CA PHE A 19 18.69 13.31 -15.61
C PHE A 19 17.45 12.50 -15.94
N SER A 20 16.41 13.19 -16.39
CA SER A 20 15.13 12.63 -16.79
C SER A 20 14.75 13.23 -18.14
N VAL A 21 14.58 12.39 -19.16
CA VAL A 21 14.27 12.81 -20.54
C VAL A 21 12.83 12.45 -20.82
N SER A 22 12.00 13.45 -21.17
CA SER A 22 10.61 13.22 -21.58
C SER A 22 10.53 12.56 -22.96
N ALA A 23 9.36 12.04 -23.33
CA ALA A 23 9.14 11.53 -24.68
C ALA A 23 9.43 12.60 -25.76
N ASP A 24 8.97 13.84 -25.54
CA ASP A 24 9.17 14.97 -26.46
C ASP A 24 10.65 15.37 -26.57
N ASP A 25 11.36 15.46 -25.45
CA ASP A 25 12.80 15.78 -25.46
C ASP A 25 13.63 14.68 -26.13
N PHE A 26 13.18 13.42 -26.02
CA PHE A 26 13.83 12.31 -26.69
C PHE A 26 13.67 12.37 -28.22
N ASP A 27 12.53 12.87 -28.72
CA ASP A 27 12.37 13.10 -30.17
C ASP A 27 13.40 14.11 -30.69
N VAL A 28 13.70 15.15 -29.90
CA VAL A 28 14.74 16.12 -30.25
C VAL A 28 16.10 15.44 -30.35
N LEU A 29 16.44 14.54 -29.42
CA LEU A 29 17.70 13.78 -29.45
C LEU A 29 17.79 12.83 -30.64
N LEU A 30 16.70 12.11 -30.95
CA LEU A 30 16.64 11.26 -32.14
C LEU A 30 16.87 12.09 -33.41
N ARG A 31 16.18 13.22 -33.57
CA ARG A 31 16.32 14.10 -34.74
C ARG A 31 17.68 14.75 -34.87
N LYS A 32 18.35 15.02 -33.74
CA LYS A 32 19.68 15.62 -33.72
C LYS A 32 20.75 14.66 -34.24
N HIS A 33 20.60 13.36 -33.97
CA HIS A 33 21.67 12.38 -34.22
C HIS A 33 21.39 11.38 -35.35
N ALA A 34 20.13 11.15 -35.69
CA ALA A 34 19.74 10.20 -36.74
C ALA A 34 19.70 10.85 -38.13
N VAL A 35 19.91 10.05 -39.17
CA VAL A 35 19.69 10.48 -40.55
C VAL A 35 18.18 10.63 -40.82
N PRO A 36 17.71 11.77 -41.38
CA PRO A 36 16.31 11.94 -41.76
C PRO A 36 15.83 10.81 -42.69
N SER A 37 14.91 9.99 -42.21
CA SER A 37 14.46 8.78 -42.90
C SER A 37 13.05 8.37 -42.48
N SER A 38 12.40 7.52 -43.27
CA SER A 38 11.10 6.95 -42.89
C SER A 38 11.17 6.06 -41.64
N ALA A 39 12.36 5.49 -41.36
CA ALA A 39 12.62 4.71 -40.15
C ALA A 39 12.62 5.59 -38.90
N LEU A 40 13.28 6.76 -38.97
CA LEU A 40 13.28 7.75 -37.90
C LEU A 40 11.85 8.22 -37.56
N GLU A 41 11.05 8.60 -38.58
CA GLU A 41 9.68 9.07 -38.33
C GLU A 41 8.78 8.00 -37.72
N LYS A 42 8.94 6.73 -38.14
CA LYS A 42 8.24 5.60 -37.51
C LYS A 42 8.71 5.41 -36.06
N THR A 43 10.00 5.51 -35.79
CA THR A 43 10.58 5.38 -34.44
C THR A 43 10.03 6.44 -33.50
N ILE A 44 9.99 7.70 -33.95
CA ILE A 44 9.38 8.82 -33.20
C ILE A 44 7.88 8.60 -32.97
N MET A 45 7.14 8.13 -33.98
CA MET A 45 5.72 7.81 -33.80
C MET A 45 5.50 6.70 -32.74
N ILE A 46 6.38 5.70 -32.69
CA ILE A 46 6.31 4.62 -31.70
C ILE A 46 6.76 5.08 -30.31
N ASN A 47 7.67 6.06 -30.20
CA ASN A 47 8.11 6.63 -28.92
C ASN A 47 6.90 7.03 -28.04
N HIS A 48 5.92 7.72 -28.65
CA HIS A 48 4.68 8.16 -27.99
C HIS A 48 3.64 7.04 -27.73
N ARG A 49 3.92 5.82 -28.17
CA ARG A 49 3.09 4.62 -27.92
C ARG A 49 3.74 3.63 -26.96
N THR A 50 4.94 3.93 -26.48
CA THR A 50 5.62 3.10 -25.49
C THR A 50 4.95 3.15 -24.12
N GLU A 51 4.16 4.20 -23.83
CA GLU A 51 3.65 4.59 -22.50
C GLU A 51 4.72 5.08 -21.52
N ILE A 52 5.99 5.19 -21.95
CA ILE A 52 7.06 5.73 -21.11
C ILE A 52 6.96 7.25 -21.13
N LEU A 53 6.71 7.84 -19.97
CA LEU A 53 6.62 9.30 -19.79
C LEU A 53 8.01 9.91 -19.68
N HIS A 54 8.90 9.23 -18.94
CA HIS A 54 10.25 9.67 -18.68
C HIS A 54 11.25 8.50 -18.72
N ARG A 55 12.44 8.78 -19.25
CA ARG A 55 13.61 7.88 -19.18
C ARG A 55 14.70 8.50 -18.35
N LYS A 56 15.26 7.72 -17.44
CA LYS A 56 16.36 8.17 -16.58
C LYS A 56 17.70 7.97 -17.28
N SER A 57 18.62 8.90 -17.06
CA SER A 57 19.95 8.88 -17.64
C SER A 57 20.99 9.40 -16.63
N VAL A 58 22.16 8.78 -16.59
CA VAL A 58 23.32 9.31 -15.84
C VAL A 58 24.04 10.42 -16.59
N GLN A 59 23.75 10.55 -17.89
CA GLN A 59 24.33 11.57 -18.76
C GLN A 59 23.31 12.64 -19.13
N SER A 60 23.76 13.89 -19.15
CA SER A 60 22.98 14.97 -19.75
C SER A 60 22.80 14.74 -21.25
N PRO A 61 21.65 15.10 -21.84
CA PRO A 61 21.46 15.17 -23.29
C PRO A 61 22.54 16.00 -24.02
N ASP A 62 23.15 16.97 -23.33
CA ASP A 62 24.23 17.83 -23.85
C ASP A 62 25.63 17.30 -23.54
N SER A 63 25.76 16.09 -23.00
CA SER A 63 27.07 15.51 -22.68
C SER A 63 27.94 15.35 -23.93
N ASN A 64 29.24 15.62 -23.78
CA ASN A 64 30.20 15.46 -24.88
C ASN A 64 30.18 14.03 -25.44
N HIS A 65 29.96 13.02 -24.59
CA HIS A 65 29.92 11.61 -24.99
C HIS A 65 28.80 11.32 -26.00
N LEU A 66 27.58 11.83 -25.77
CA LEU A 66 26.45 11.65 -26.69
C LEU A 66 26.56 12.53 -27.94
N ASN A 67 27.31 13.64 -27.87
CA ASN A 67 27.35 14.69 -28.90
C ASN A 67 28.59 14.68 -29.80
N LYS A 68 29.39 13.61 -29.80
CA LYS A 68 30.49 13.41 -30.77
C LYS A 68 29.97 13.25 -32.19
N ASP A 69 30.83 13.49 -33.18
CA ASP A 69 30.49 13.28 -34.59
C ASP A 69 30.13 11.81 -34.88
N ALA A 70 30.88 10.86 -34.31
CA ALA A 70 30.62 9.42 -34.39
C ALA A 70 30.06 8.88 -33.06
N PRO A 71 29.34 7.73 -33.07
CA PRO A 71 28.98 7.02 -31.85
C PRO A 71 30.21 6.68 -30.99
N PRO A 72 30.07 6.66 -29.66
CA PRO A 72 31.18 6.35 -28.76
C PRO A 72 31.64 4.90 -28.95
N SER A 73 32.94 4.68 -28.80
CA SER A 73 33.51 3.34 -28.79
C SER A 73 33.08 2.56 -27.55
N ILE A 74 33.14 1.22 -27.61
CA ILE A 74 32.88 0.35 -26.45
C ILE A 74 33.75 0.72 -25.24
N GLY A 75 35.00 1.15 -25.46
CA GLY A 75 35.89 1.61 -24.39
C GLY A 75 35.34 2.85 -23.68
N GLU A 76 34.90 3.85 -24.44
CA GLU A 76 34.32 5.09 -23.89
C GLU A 76 32.99 4.83 -23.19
N ILE A 77 32.19 3.86 -23.67
CA ILE A 77 30.95 3.42 -23.00
C ILE A 77 31.27 2.80 -21.65
N VAL A 78 32.28 1.92 -21.58
CA VAL A 78 32.75 1.32 -20.34
C VAL A 78 33.33 2.38 -19.40
N ASP A 79 34.05 3.38 -19.90
CA ASP A 79 34.55 4.50 -19.09
C ASP A 79 33.42 5.28 -18.43
N VAL A 80 32.33 5.58 -19.17
CA VAL A 80 31.14 6.20 -18.59
C VAL A 80 30.48 5.31 -17.55
N PHE A 81 30.41 4.00 -17.80
CA PHE A 81 29.87 3.06 -16.81
C PHE A 81 30.71 3.07 -15.52
N LEU A 82 32.05 3.04 -15.65
CA LEU A 82 32.96 3.03 -14.50
C LEU A 82 32.94 4.36 -13.72
N ASP A 83 32.78 5.51 -14.40
CA ASP A 83 32.67 6.82 -13.75
C ASP A 83 31.28 7.02 -13.12
N LYS A 84 30.21 6.83 -13.88
CA LYS A 84 28.84 7.19 -13.47
C LYS A 84 27.99 6.02 -13.01
N GLY A 85 28.10 4.88 -13.68
CA GLY A 85 27.34 3.68 -13.32
C GLY A 85 27.71 3.12 -11.96
N VAL A 86 29.02 3.04 -11.67
CA VAL A 86 29.51 2.60 -10.35
C VAL A 86 28.99 3.50 -9.24
N GLN A 87 28.86 4.81 -9.45
CA GLN A 87 28.33 5.74 -8.44
C GLN A 87 26.88 5.40 -8.05
N ILE A 88 26.01 5.19 -9.03
CA ILE A 88 24.61 4.82 -8.74
C ILE A 88 24.52 3.37 -8.20
N ALA A 89 25.43 2.48 -8.58
CA ALA A 89 25.50 1.13 -8.01
C ALA A 89 25.91 1.16 -6.53
N ILE A 90 26.86 2.02 -6.15
CA ILE A 90 27.25 2.27 -4.75
C ILE A 90 26.06 2.82 -3.98
N GLU A 91 25.36 3.80 -4.52
CA GLU A 91 24.17 4.38 -3.87
C GLU A 91 23.06 3.34 -3.67
N ALA A 92 22.73 2.56 -4.69
CA ALA A 92 21.71 1.53 -4.59
C ALA A 92 22.06 0.45 -3.56
N ALA A 93 23.32 -0.02 -3.57
CA ALA A 93 23.83 -0.98 -2.61
C ALA A 93 23.85 -0.42 -1.18
N LYS A 94 24.28 0.83 -1.01
CA LYS A 94 24.23 1.53 0.27
C LYS A 94 22.80 1.64 0.80
N ASN A 95 21.85 2.07 -0.05
CA ASN A 95 20.44 2.19 0.33
C ASN A 95 19.86 0.83 0.75
N ALA A 96 20.27 -0.26 0.10
CA ALA A 96 19.84 -1.62 0.50
C ALA A 96 20.44 -2.06 1.84
N LEU A 97 21.70 -1.72 2.11
CA LEU A 97 22.36 -1.98 3.40
C LEU A 97 21.74 -1.15 4.53
N ASP A 98 21.44 0.13 4.26
CA ASP A 98 20.79 1.04 5.21
C ASP A 98 19.36 0.57 5.53
N ASP A 99 18.61 0.09 4.53
CA ASP A 99 17.27 -0.50 4.71
C ASP A 99 17.31 -1.83 5.49
N TRP A 100 18.35 -2.64 5.29
CA TRP A 100 18.59 -3.86 6.10
C TRP A 100 18.96 -3.56 7.55
N GLY A 101 19.77 -2.52 7.78
CA GLY A 101 20.15 -2.05 9.13
C GLY A 101 21.23 -2.88 9.84
N GLY A 102 21.79 -3.90 9.19
CA GLY A 102 22.89 -4.71 9.72
C GLY A 102 24.28 -4.10 9.51
N ASP A 103 25.30 -4.69 10.13
CA ASP A 103 26.69 -4.31 9.87
C ASP A 103 27.10 -4.78 8.47
N LYS A 104 27.51 -3.84 7.62
CA LYS A 104 28.04 -4.10 6.26
C LYS A 104 29.21 -5.09 6.24
N LYS A 105 29.97 -5.22 7.34
CA LYS A 105 31.04 -6.24 7.48
C LYS A 105 30.50 -7.66 7.62
N GLY A 106 29.24 -7.82 8.00
CA GLY A 106 28.51 -9.10 8.04
C GLY A 106 28.05 -9.61 6.68
N ILE A 107 28.19 -8.84 5.60
CA ILE A 107 27.90 -9.33 4.25
C ILE A 107 28.91 -10.40 3.85
N THR A 108 28.39 -11.61 3.61
CA THR A 108 29.17 -12.82 3.31
C THR A 108 29.46 -12.98 1.82
N HIS A 109 28.49 -12.60 0.98
CA HIS A 109 28.56 -12.75 -0.47
C HIS A 109 28.07 -11.49 -1.16
N MET A 110 28.59 -11.22 -2.35
CA MET A 110 28.07 -10.21 -3.26
C MET A 110 27.79 -10.83 -4.61
N LEU A 111 26.55 -10.70 -5.06
CA LEU A 111 26.11 -11.12 -6.39
C LEU A 111 25.85 -9.88 -7.23
N SER A 112 26.43 -9.80 -8.41
CA SER A 112 26.31 -8.63 -9.26
C SER A 112 25.91 -8.99 -10.67
N THR A 113 25.19 -8.10 -11.35
CA THR A 113 24.84 -8.28 -12.76
C THR A 113 24.85 -6.95 -13.49
N THR A 114 25.34 -7.00 -14.72
CA THR A 114 25.20 -5.93 -15.71
C THR A 114 25.31 -6.56 -17.09
N CYS A 115 24.58 -6.04 -18.07
CA CYS A 115 24.82 -6.35 -19.47
C CYS A 115 25.42 -5.17 -20.25
N THR A 116 25.67 -4.04 -19.58
CA THR A 116 26.03 -2.76 -20.23
C THR A 116 27.50 -2.35 -20.02
N ALA A 117 28.30 -3.20 -19.37
CA ALA A 117 29.75 -3.05 -19.29
C ALA A 117 30.47 -4.39 -19.13
N SER A 118 31.76 -4.41 -19.50
CA SER A 118 32.68 -5.53 -19.27
C SER A 118 34.03 -4.97 -18.86
N SER A 119 34.53 -5.36 -17.68
CA SER A 119 35.78 -4.85 -17.09
C SER A 119 36.43 -5.87 -16.16
N TYR A 120 37.76 -5.76 -16.01
CA TYR A 120 38.57 -6.59 -15.14
C TYR A 120 39.59 -5.70 -14.41
N PRO A 121 39.34 -5.30 -13.14
CA PRO A 121 38.26 -5.73 -12.24
C PRO A 121 36.85 -5.32 -12.69
N GLY A 122 35.84 -6.12 -12.33
CA GLY A 122 34.43 -5.81 -12.55
C GLY A 122 33.91 -4.71 -11.62
N PHE A 123 32.75 -4.12 -11.96
CA PHE A 123 32.15 -3.03 -11.18
C PHE A 123 31.87 -3.38 -9.71
N ASP A 124 31.60 -4.66 -9.44
CA ASP A 124 31.38 -5.22 -8.11
C ASP A 124 32.58 -5.02 -7.18
N HIS A 125 33.81 -5.00 -7.73
CA HIS A 125 35.02 -4.68 -6.98
C HIS A 125 34.99 -3.25 -6.44
N PHE A 126 34.68 -2.27 -7.29
CA PHE A 126 34.66 -0.86 -6.90
C PHE A 126 33.51 -0.56 -5.94
N VAL A 127 32.35 -1.21 -6.11
CA VAL A 127 31.25 -1.10 -5.14
C VAL A 127 31.66 -1.66 -3.77
N ALA A 128 32.27 -2.85 -3.73
CA ALA A 128 32.71 -3.45 -2.48
C ALA A 128 33.81 -2.64 -1.78
N GLU A 129 34.74 -2.06 -2.54
CA GLU A 129 35.78 -1.18 -2.02
C GLU A 129 35.19 0.11 -1.44
N ALA A 130 34.33 0.81 -2.19
CA ALA A 130 33.71 2.07 -1.77
C ALA A 130 32.81 1.92 -0.54
N LEU A 131 32.13 0.77 -0.41
CA LEU A 131 31.33 0.45 0.77
C LEU A 131 32.17 -0.14 1.91
N GLU A 132 33.47 -0.35 1.71
CA GLU A 132 34.37 -0.99 2.66
C GLU A 132 33.79 -2.32 3.17
N LEU A 133 33.38 -3.22 2.27
CA LEU A 133 32.89 -4.55 2.65
C LEU A 133 34.04 -5.41 3.20
N SER A 134 33.74 -6.63 3.62
CA SER A 134 34.75 -7.57 4.16
C SER A 134 35.83 -7.90 3.12
N SER A 135 37.09 -8.02 3.55
CA SER A 135 38.18 -8.51 2.70
C SER A 135 38.04 -9.98 2.32
N HIS A 136 37.14 -10.72 2.97
CA HIS A 136 36.81 -12.11 2.68
C HIS A 136 35.51 -12.27 1.86
N LEU A 137 34.97 -11.17 1.34
CA LEU A 137 33.73 -11.14 0.57
C LEU A 137 33.83 -12.06 -0.66
N ARG A 138 32.88 -13.00 -0.79
CA ARG A 138 32.78 -13.88 -1.94
C ARG A 138 31.97 -13.20 -3.04
N LYS A 139 32.63 -12.79 -4.12
CA LYS A 139 31.98 -12.05 -5.21
C LYS A 139 31.68 -12.96 -6.39
N THR A 140 30.52 -12.78 -7.01
CA THR A 140 30.15 -13.45 -8.26
C THR A 140 29.40 -12.46 -9.14
N MET A 141 29.91 -12.25 -10.35
CA MET A 141 29.24 -11.43 -11.36
C MET A 141 28.60 -12.33 -12.42
N ILE A 142 27.29 -12.23 -12.58
CA ILE A 142 26.53 -12.89 -13.63
C ILE A 142 26.50 -11.96 -14.85
N THR A 143 26.81 -12.51 -16.02
CA THR A 143 26.75 -11.81 -17.31
C THR A 143 25.96 -12.65 -18.32
N GLY A 144 25.55 -12.03 -19.43
CA GLY A 144 24.83 -12.74 -20.52
C GLY A 144 23.33 -12.98 -20.29
N VAL A 145 22.78 -12.55 -19.16
CA VAL A 145 21.35 -12.76 -18.79
C VAL A 145 20.46 -11.52 -18.99
N GLY A 146 21.06 -10.35 -19.28
CA GLY A 146 20.34 -9.11 -19.58
C GLY A 146 19.21 -8.80 -18.59
N CYS A 147 18.04 -8.45 -19.10
CA CYS A 147 16.85 -8.09 -18.34
C CYS A 147 16.40 -9.12 -17.27
N ALA A 148 16.74 -10.41 -17.42
CA ALA A 148 16.44 -11.44 -16.42
C ALA A 148 17.38 -11.37 -15.19
N GLY A 149 18.50 -10.65 -15.30
CA GLY A 149 19.61 -10.71 -14.35
C GLY A 149 19.24 -10.37 -12.91
N GLY A 150 18.28 -9.48 -12.68
CA GLY A 150 17.82 -9.12 -11.34
C GLY A 150 17.19 -10.30 -10.59
N LEU A 151 16.37 -11.12 -11.29
CA LEU A 151 15.83 -12.35 -10.71
C LEU A 151 16.87 -13.49 -10.73
N SER A 152 17.79 -13.53 -11.69
CA SER A 152 18.89 -14.52 -11.69
C SER A 152 19.79 -14.39 -10.45
N ILE A 153 20.19 -13.17 -10.07
CA ILE A 153 20.97 -12.96 -8.84
C ILE A 153 20.13 -13.20 -7.58
N LEU A 154 18.82 -12.92 -7.60
CA LEU A 154 17.93 -13.24 -6.48
C LEU A 154 17.82 -14.77 -6.26
N ARG A 155 17.65 -15.53 -7.34
CA ARG A 155 17.64 -17.00 -7.30
C ARG A 155 18.94 -17.55 -6.73
N LEU A 156 20.08 -17.09 -7.24
CA LEU A 156 21.38 -17.53 -6.73
C LEU A 156 21.61 -17.12 -5.27
N ALA A 157 21.12 -15.95 -4.84
CA ALA A 157 21.15 -15.56 -3.44
C ALA A 157 20.30 -16.49 -2.57
N ALA A 158 19.09 -16.85 -3.03
CA ALA A 158 18.24 -17.80 -2.34
C ALA A 158 18.90 -19.19 -2.25
N ASP A 159 19.56 -19.66 -3.31
CA ASP A 159 20.32 -20.92 -3.31
C ASP A 159 21.46 -20.89 -2.27
N ILE A 160 22.20 -19.79 -2.19
CA ILE A 160 23.26 -19.58 -1.18
C ILE A 160 22.67 -19.57 0.24
N CYS A 161 21.61 -18.79 0.47
CA CYS A 161 20.95 -18.67 1.77
C CYS A 161 20.27 -19.96 2.25
N ASN A 162 19.83 -20.81 1.31
CA ASN A 162 19.33 -22.14 1.62
C ASN A 162 20.46 -23.09 2.05
N ALA A 163 21.65 -22.97 1.43
CA ALA A 163 22.82 -23.76 1.78
C ALA A 163 23.50 -23.30 3.08
N ASP A 164 23.48 -21.99 3.35
CA ASP A 164 24.09 -21.35 4.50
C ASP A 164 23.07 -20.43 5.22
N PRO A 165 22.48 -20.89 6.35
CA PRO A 165 21.46 -20.16 7.10
C PRO A 165 21.90 -18.80 7.64
N GLU A 166 23.20 -18.59 7.86
CA GLU A 166 23.76 -17.34 8.39
C GLU A 166 24.18 -16.39 7.25
N ALA A 167 24.11 -16.82 5.99
CA ALA A 167 24.54 -15.99 4.87
C ALA A 167 23.73 -14.68 4.79
N ARG A 168 24.44 -13.61 4.51
CA ARG A 168 23.90 -12.31 4.09
C ARG A 168 24.50 -11.96 2.73
N VAL A 169 23.66 -11.87 1.71
CA VAL A 169 24.04 -11.72 0.32
C VAL A 169 23.61 -10.35 -0.17
N LEU A 170 24.57 -9.53 -0.60
CA LEU A 170 24.29 -8.27 -1.26
C LEU A 170 24.17 -8.49 -2.77
N CYS A 171 22.97 -8.34 -3.31
CA CYS A 171 22.69 -8.40 -4.73
C CYS A 171 22.72 -6.98 -5.32
N VAL A 172 23.45 -6.75 -6.41
CA VAL A 172 23.54 -5.44 -7.08
C VAL A 172 23.37 -5.58 -8.58
N ALA A 173 22.34 -4.93 -9.13
CA ALA A 173 22.11 -4.80 -10.56
C ALA A 173 22.35 -3.34 -10.98
N CYS A 174 23.14 -3.11 -12.03
CA CYS A 174 23.44 -1.77 -12.54
C CYS A 174 23.49 -1.76 -14.06
N GLU A 175 22.73 -0.85 -14.67
CA GLU A 175 22.60 -0.78 -16.13
C GLU A 175 22.67 0.67 -16.61
N ILE A 176 23.60 0.94 -17.53
CA ILE A 176 23.79 2.24 -18.19
C ILE A 176 23.59 2.05 -19.68
N THR A 177 22.36 2.26 -20.13
CA THR A 177 21.95 2.05 -21.53
C THR A 177 21.96 3.35 -22.33
N SER A 178 21.87 4.50 -21.66
CA SER A 178 21.91 5.82 -22.29
C SER A 178 23.19 6.07 -23.09
N SER A 179 24.32 5.53 -22.64
CA SER A 179 25.62 5.58 -23.34
C SER A 179 25.61 4.90 -24.71
N MET A 180 24.68 3.97 -24.93
CA MET A 180 24.51 3.23 -26.19
C MET A 180 23.41 3.81 -27.09
N MET A 181 22.80 4.96 -26.74
CA MET A 181 21.79 5.60 -27.58
C MET A 181 22.29 5.84 -29.01
N ARG A 182 23.51 6.36 -29.17
CA ARG A 182 24.10 6.64 -30.48
C ARG A 182 24.38 5.38 -31.29
N THR A 183 24.67 4.27 -30.62
CA THR A 183 24.86 2.94 -31.22
C THR A 183 23.56 2.40 -31.79
N GLU A 184 22.44 2.55 -31.06
CA GLU A 184 21.13 2.14 -31.55
C GLU A 184 20.61 3.03 -32.69
N ILE A 185 20.87 4.35 -32.63
CA ILE A 185 20.58 5.26 -33.74
C ILE A 185 21.36 4.87 -35.00
N GLN A 186 22.66 4.58 -34.87
CA GLN A 186 23.46 4.12 -36.00
C GLN A 186 22.88 2.82 -36.60
N SER A 187 22.48 1.87 -35.76
CA SER A 187 21.86 0.62 -36.22
C SER A 187 20.53 0.85 -36.96
N MET A 188 19.74 1.84 -36.54
CA MET A 188 18.53 2.28 -37.24
C MET A 188 18.86 2.86 -38.62
N ASP A 189 19.85 3.75 -38.69
CA ASP A 189 20.27 4.41 -39.93
C ASP A 189 20.84 3.41 -40.94
N GLU A 190 21.67 2.46 -40.48
CA GLU A 190 22.27 1.41 -41.33
C GLU A 190 21.23 0.41 -41.86
N SER A 191 20.27 0.01 -41.02
CA SER A 191 19.24 -0.96 -41.42
C SER A 191 18.12 -0.33 -42.25
N GLY A 192 17.88 0.97 -42.11
CA GLY A 192 16.72 1.66 -42.68
C GLY A 192 15.38 1.17 -42.12
N GLN A 193 15.39 0.54 -40.93
CA GLN A 193 14.23 -0.04 -40.27
C GLN A 193 13.97 0.61 -38.91
N LEU A 194 12.73 0.48 -38.42
CA LEU A 194 12.33 0.89 -37.06
C LEU A 194 13.24 0.22 -36.01
N ASN A 195 13.80 1.00 -35.08
CA ASN A 195 14.55 0.49 -33.94
C ASN A 195 13.72 0.67 -32.67
N ILE A 196 13.23 -0.43 -32.09
CA ILE A 196 12.50 -0.43 -30.81
C ILE A 196 13.43 -0.27 -29.60
N PRO A 197 14.58 -0.98 -29.51
CA PRO A 197 15.51 -0.82 -28.40
C PRO A 197 15.83 0.62 -27.97
N VAL A 198 16.10 1.53 -28.91
CA VAL A 198 16.40 2.94 -28.61
C VAL A 198 15.28 3.65 -27.82
N LEU A 199 14.06 3.15 -27.90
CA LEU A 199 12.87 3.75 -27.27
C LEU A 199 12.60 3.26 -25.85
N LEU A 200 13.10 2.07 -25.49
CA LEU A 200 12.68 1.37 -24.27
C LEU A 200 13.62 1.63 -23.09
N PHE A 201 14.92 1.63 -23.35
CA PHE A 201 15.90 1.50 -22.29
C PHE A 201 16.19 2.81 -21.54
N ALA A 202 16.52 2.67 -20.26
CA ALA A 202 16.92 3.73 -19.35
C ALA A 202 18.07 3.26 -18.44
N ASP A 203 18.67 4.21 -17.73
CA ASP A 203 19.71 3.92 -16.75
C ASP A 203 19.11 3.64 -15.36
N GLY A 204 19.72 2.75 -14.60
CA GLY A 204 19.29 2.47 -13.23
C GLY A 204 20.19 1.51 -12.49
N ALA A 205 20.11 1.55 -11.16
CA ALA A 205 20.76 0.61 -10.29
C ALA A 205 19.86 0.24 -9.10
N SER A 206 19.85 -1.04 -8.75
CA SER A 206 19.13 -1.56 -7.60
C SER A 206 19.98 -2.53 -6.78
N GLY A 207 19.75 -2.52 -5.48
CA GLY A 207 20.41 -3.35 -4.49
C GLY A 207 19.39 -4.11 -3.66
N LEU A 208 19.70 -5.36 -3.31
CA LEU A 208 18.94 -6.16 -2.36
C LEU A 208 19.88 -6.78 -1.34
N VAL A 209 19.49 -6.82 -0.07
CA VAL A 209 20.13 -7.70 0.92
C VAL A 209 19.22 -8.91 1.09
N VAL A 210 19.75 -10.09 0.81
CA VAL A 210 19.05 -11.37 1.00
C VAL A 210 19.67 -12.09 2.19
N GLY A 211 18.84 -12.47 3.15
CA GLY A 211 19.25 -13.21 4.34
C GLY A 211 18.86 -14.67 4.30
N GLY A 212 19.70 -15.49 4.91
CA GLY A 212 19.39 -16.86 5.26
C GLY A 212 18.30 -16.96 6.33
N ARG A 213 17.94 -18.20 6.67
CA ARG A 213 16.81 -18.51 7.55
C ARG A 213 17.05 -18.17 9.02
N ASP A 214 18.30 -18.00 9.44
CA ASP A 214 18.66 -17.63 10.82
C ASP A 214 18.67 -16.09 10.92
N LEU A 215 17.47 -15.51 10.97
CA LEU A 215 17.28 -14.06 11.05
C LEU A 215 17.68 -13.54 12.44
N HIS A 216 18.40 -12.42 12.44
CA HIS A 216 18.67 -11.68 13.67
C HIS A 216 17.39 -10.94 14.13
N PRO A 217 17.22 -10.68 15.44
CA PRO A 217 16.00 -10.04 15.96
C PRO A 217 15.68 -8.66 15.38
N PHE A 218 16.67 -7.93 14.85
CA PHE A 218 16.47 -6.63 14.22
C PHE A 218 16.05 -6.73 12.75
N GLU A 219 16.26 -7.89 12.12
CA GLU A 219 16.01 -8.09 10.70
C GLU A 219 14.53 -8.34 10.46
N LYS A 220 13.96 -7.56 9.55
CA LYS A 220 12.57 -7.66 9.15
C LYS A 220 12.51 -8.01 7.67
N PRO A 221 12.01 -9.21 7.30
CA PRO A 221 11.77 -9.54 5.91
C PRO A 221 10.86 -8.50 5.25
N SER A 222 11.25 -8.02 4.07
CA SER A 222 10.34 -7.33 3.15
C SER A 222 9.54 -8.35 2.35
N PHE A 223 10.20 -9.43 1.90
CA PHE A 223 9.59 -10.55 1.20
C PHE A 223 10.30 -11.85 1.55
N GLU A 224 9.54 -12.89 1.87
CA GLU A 224 10.02 -14.27 1.97
C GLU A 224 10.13 -14.87 0.56
N ILE A 225 11.23 -15.56 0.27
CA ILE A 225 11.49 -16.21 -1.02
C ILE A 225 11.07 -17.68 -0.91
N ILE A 226 9.85 -17.98 -1.33
CA ILE A 226 9.25 -19.32 -1.19
C ILE A 226 9.85 -20.29 -2.20
N LYS A 227 9.98 -19.84 -3.46
CA LYS A 227 10.45 -20.67 -4.56
C LYS A 227 11.03 -19.80 -5.66
N THR A 228 12.00 -20.33 -6.38
CA THR A 228 12.58 -19.72 -7.58
C THR A 228 12.77 -20.78 -8.66
N ALA A 229 12.66 -20.40 -9.93
CA ALA A 229 12.91 -21.30 -11.06
C ALA A 229 13.43 -20.51 -12.26
N VAL A 230 14.11 -21.22 -13.16
CA VAL A 230 14.55 -20.70 -14.45
C VAL A 230 14.15 -21.68 -15.54
N GLU A 231 13.66 -21.17 -16.66
CA GLU A 231 13.40 -21.93 -17.87
C GLU A 231 14.09 -21.25 -19.05
N VAL A 232 14.62 -22.03 -20.00
CA VAL A 232 15.17 -21.51 -21.26
C VAL A 232 14.28 -21.97 -22.39
N ILE A 233 13.78 -21.02 -23.18
CA ILE A 233 12.88 -21.33 -24.29
C ILE A 233 13.72 -21.84 -25.48
N PRO A 234 13.50 -23.08 -25.95
CA PRO A 234 14.28 -23.64 -27.06
C PRO A 234 14.16 -22.81 -28.33
N GLU A 235 15.23 -22.80 -29.15
CA GLU A 235 15.24 -22.21 -30.50
C GLU A 235 14.94 -20.69 -30.55
N THR A 236 15.16 -19.96 -29.45
CA THR A 236 14.88 -18.51 -29.37
C THR A 236 16.11 -17.63 -29.18
N SER A 237 17.32 -18.18 -29.36
CA SER A 237 18.59 -17.49 -29.08
C SER A 237 18.86 -16.24 -29.93
N ARG A 238 18.12 -16.05 -31.03
CA ARG A 238 18.19 -14.85 -31.89
C ARG A 238 16.97 -13.94 -31.79
N GLU A 239 15.98 -14.31 -30.98
CA GLU A 239 14.75 -13.53 -30.82
C GLU A 239 14.93 -12.39 -29.81
N LEU A 240 15.76 -12.61 -28.78
CA LEU A 240 16.22 -11.61 -27.82
C LEU A 240 17.72 -11.78 -27.57
N ALA A 241 18.53 -10.83 -28.02
CA ALA A 241 19.99 -10.88 -27.89
C ALA A 241 20.61 -9.48 -27.70
N PHE A 242 21.87 -9.46 -27.27
CA PHE A 242 22.67 -8.24 -27.11
C PHE A 242 24.08 -8.46 -27.68
N ASP A 243 24.25 -8.11 -28.95
CA ASP A 243 25.43 -8.45 -29.73
C ASP A 243 26.52 -7.38 -29.58
N VAL A 244 27.73 -7.80 -29.24
CA VAL A 244 28.88 -6.88 -29.11
C VAL A 244 29.27 -6.26 -30.46
N CYS A 245 29.63 -4.98 -30.46
CA CYS A 245 30.16 -4.25 -31.59
C CYS A 245 31.23 -3.22 -31.17
N GLU A 246 31.85 -2.55 -32.14
CA GLU A 246 32.89 -1.53 -31.88
C GLU A 246 32.39 -0.35 -31.03
N THR A 247 31.08 -0.10 -31.10
CA THR A 247 30.37 0.98 -30.42
C THR A 247 29.52 0.48 -29.25
N GLY A 248 29.89 -0.66 -28.65
CA GLY A 248 29.22 -1.20 -27.45
C GLY A 248 28.49 -2.50 -27.72
N TRP A 249 27.19 -2.51 -27.49
CA TRP A 249 26.32 -3.65 -27.73
C TRP A 249 25.05 -3.21 -28.44
N ARG A 250 24.58 -4.01 -29.40
CA ARG A 250 23.34 -3.77 -30.16
C ARG A 250 22.26 -4.73 -29.71
N ALA A 251 21.10 -4.18 -29.36
CA ALA A 251 19.95 -4.96 -28.97
C ALA A 251 19.22 -5.55 -30.18
N VAL A 252 18.93 -6.84 -30.08
CA VAL A 252 18.09 -7.57 -31.04
C VAL A 252 16.81 -7.94 -30.31
N ILE A 253 15.70 -7.33 -30.73
CA ILE A 253 14.36 -7.63 -30.21
C ILE A 253 13.44 -7.83 -31.41
N THR A 254 13.07 -9.08 -31.69
CA THR A 254 12.17 -9.37 -32.82
C THR A 254 10.71 -9.20 -32.43
N PRO A 255 9.80 -9.01 -33.39
CA PRO A 255 8.35 -8.97 -33.13
C PRO A 255 7.77 -10.27 -32.54
N LYS A 256 8.54 -11.37 -32.54
CA LYS A 256 8.10 -12.65 -31.99
C LYS A 256 8.22 -12.71 -30.47
N VAL A 257 9.04 -11.86 -29.83
CA VAL A 257 9.27 -11.93 -28.38
C VAL A 257 7.95 -11.91 -27.59
N PRO A 258 7.01 -10.96 -27.80
CA PRO A 258 5.74 -10.97 -27.08
C PRO A 258 4.93 -12.26 -27.29
N VAL A 259 4.88 -12.77 -28.53
CA VAL A 259 4.13 -13.99 -28.88
C VAL A 259 4.73 -15.25 -28.24
N VAL A 260 6.05 -15.35 -28.25
CA VAL A 260 6.78 -16.43 -27.60
C VAL A 260 6.56 -16.38 -26.09
N THR A 261 6.66 -15.19 -25.48
CA THR A 261 6.41 -15.02 -24.05
C THR A 261 4.96 -15.35 -23.68
N SER A 262 3.97 -14.91 -24.46
CA SER A 262 2.55 -15.13 -24.13
C SER A 262 2.15 -16.61 -24.17
N THR A 263 2.74 -17.38 -25.09
CA THR A 263 2.38 -18.79 -25.28
C THR A 263 2.93 -19.69 -24.17
N LEU A 264 4.02 -19.30 -23.53
CA LEU A 264 4.75 -20.14 -22.57
C LEU A 264 4.54 -19.75 -21.11
N VAL A 265 4.14 -18.51 -20.83
CA VAL A 265 3.93 -18.04 -19.45
C VAL A 265 2.90 -18.87 -18.70
N GLU A 266 1.73 -19.13 -19.29
CA GLU A 266 0.66 -19.89 -18.63
C GLU A 266 1.11 -21.29 -18.18
N PRO A 267 1.65 -22.17 -19.06
CA PRO A 267 2.06 -23.50 -18.64
C PRO A 267 3.23 -23.48 -17.64
N LEU A 268 4.19 -22.56 -17.82
CA LEU A 268 5.33 -22.43 -16.92
C LEU A 268 4.90 -21.98 -15.52
N VAL A 269 4.07 -20.94 -15.43
CA VAL A 269 3.58 -20.41 -14.16
C VAL A 269 2.67 -21.42 -13.48
N THR A 270 1.80 -22.11 -14.22
CA THR A 270 0.95 -23.18 -13.68
C THR A 270 1.80 -24.28 -13.05
N ALA A 271 2.82 -24.77 -13.75
CA ALA A 271 3.73 -25.79 -13.22
C ALA A 271 4.59 -25.29 -12.05
N PHE A 272 4.90 -23.99 -12.03
CA PHE A 272 5.68 -23.37 -10.98
C PHE A 272 4.88 -23.20 -9.67
N ILE A 273 3.61 -22.78 -9.76
CA ILE A 273 2.75 -22.47 -8.61
C ILE A 273 1.99 -23.70 -8.10
N ALA A 274 1.46 -24.56 -8.99
CA ALA A 274 0.62 -25.68 -8.58
C ALA A 274 1.48 -26.86 -8.06
N PRO A 275 1.14 -27.46 -6.91
CA PRO A 275 1.61 -28.80 -6.56
C PRO A 275 1.17 -29.79 -7.64
N SER A 276 1.97 -30.83 -7.90
CA SER A 276 1.79 -31.82 -8.97
C SER A 276 0.41 -32.50 -9.04
N GLU A 277 -0.44 -32.34 -8.02
CA GLU A 277 -1.75 -32.97 -7.86
C GLU A 277 -2.94 -32.06 -8.26
N SER A 278 -2.76 -30.74 -8.42
CA SER A 278 -3.85 -29.81 -8.74
C SER A 278 -3.74 -29.29 -10.18
N LYS A 279 -4.14 -30.12 -11.16
CA LYS A 279 -4.08 -29.81 -12.60
C LYS A 279 -5.19 -28.86 -13.10
N THR A 280 -6.00 -28.29 -12.22
CA THR A 280 -7.21 -27.54 -12.56
C THR A 280 -7.29 -26.15 -11.91
N LEU A 281 -6.15 -25.56 -11.51
CA LEU A 281 -6.14 -24.19 -11.02
C LEU A 281 -6.26 -23.21 -12.19
N ALA A 282 -7.36 -22.47 -12.28
CA ALA A 282 -7.48 -21.37 -13.23
C ALA A 282 -6.56 -20.22 -12.78
N LEU A 283 -5.60 -19.80 -13.60
CA LEU A 283 -4.66 -18.73 -13.23
C LEU A 283 -5.35 -17.41 -12.87
N SER A 284 -6.54 -17.14 -13.45
CA SER A 284 -7.37 -15.98 -13.09
C SER A 284 -7.92 -16.00 -11.66
N SER A 285 -7.84 -17.14 -10.97
CA SER A 285 -8.21 -17.28 -9.54
C SER A 285 -7.02 -17.14 -8.59
N LEU A 286 -5.80 -16.94 -9.12
CA LEU A 286 -4.62 -16.71 -8.29
C LEU A 286 -4.74 -15.36 -7.59
N ASN A 287 -4.94 -15.41 -6.28
CA ASN A 287 -4.88 -14.24 -5.43
C ASN A 287 -3.42 -13.82 -5.18
N MET A 288 -2.70 -13.44 -6.25
CA MET A 288 -1.30 -13.01 -6.20
C MET A 288 -1.08 -11.66 -6.84
N ASP A 289 -0.14 -10.86 -6.32
CA ASP A 289 0.38 -9.71 -7.08
C ASP A 289 1.38 -10.20 -8.14
N ALA A 290 1.51 -9.47 -9.25
CA ALA A 290 2.43 -9.77 -10.34
C ALA A 290 3.54 -8.72 -10.45
N PHE A 291 4.75 -9.09 -10.06
CA PHE A 291 5.97 -8.29 -10.22
C PHE A 291 6.66 -8.69 -11.52
N ILE A 292 6.23 -8.04 -12.59
CA ILE A 292 6.66 -8.31 -13.96
C ILE A 292 7.81 -7.36 -14.29
N HIS A 293 8.95 -7.89 -14.73
CA HIS A 293 10.00 -7.04 -15.29
C HIS A 293 9.42 -6.22 -16.45
N PRO A 294 9.48 -4.88 -16.39
CA PRO A 294 8.83 -4.01 -17.36
C PRO A 294 9.68 -3.87 -18.64
N GLY A 295 9.79 -4.96 -19.41
CA GLY A 295 10.59 -5.00 -20.64
C GLY A 295 10.05 -4.07 -21.74
N GLY A 296 8.74 -3.86 -21.73
CA GLY A 296 7.96 -3.02 -22.64
C GLY A 296 6.46 -3.21 -22.35
N SER A 297 5.62 -2.25 -22.74
CA SER A 297 4.16 -2.31 -22.51
C SER A 297 3.51 -3.59 -23.07
N LEU A 298 3.99 -4.07 -24.22
CA LEU A 298 3.53 -5.33 -24.83
C LEU A 298 3.95 -6.57 -24.03
N ILE A 299 5.09 -6.55 -23.34
CA ILE A 299 5.52 -7.68 -22.51
C ILE A 299 4.65 -7.75 -21.25
N ILE A 300 4.43 -6.61 -20.60
CA ILE A 300 3.57 -6.54 -19.40
C ILE A 300 2.16 -7.02 -19.75
N SER A 301 1.56 -6.46 -20.80
CA SER A 301 0.19 -6.84 -21.22
C SER A 301 0.07 -8.27 -21.72
N SER A 302 1.10 -8.81 -22.40
CA SER A 302 1.11 -10.23 -22.80
C SER A 302 1.13 -11.16 -21.59
N VAL A 303 1.94 -10.86 -20.57
CA VAL A 303 1.97 -11.64 -19.33
C VAL A 303 0.62 -11.55 -18.61
N GLU A 304 0.05 -10.35 -18.50
CA GLU A 304 -1.27 -10.15 -17.87
C GLU A 304 -2.35 -10.99 -18.54
N GLN A 305 -2.36 -11.00 -19.88
CA GLN A 305 -3.29 -11.80 -20.66
C GLN A 305 -3.07 -13.31 -20.44
N SER A 306 -1.82 -13.77 -20.46
CA SER A 306 -1.47 -15.18 -20.23
C SER A 306 -1.77 -15.67 -18.81
N LEU A 307 -1.83 -14.76 -17.83
CA LEU A 307 -2.23 -15.09 -16.46
C LEU A 307 -3.75 -15.08 -16.26
N GLY A 308 -4.53 -15.17 -17.34
CA GLY A 308 -5.99 -15.20 -17.29
C GLY A 308 -6.64 -13.81 -17.33
N GLY A 309 -5.93 -12.80 -17.84
CA GLY A 309 -6.43 -11.43 -17.95
C GLY A 309 -6.44 -10.69 -16.61
N ILE A 310 -5.36 -10.80 -15.84
CA ILE A 310 -5.23 -10.09 -14.57
C ILE A 310 -5.24 -8.57 -14.77
N SER A 311 -5.84 -7.85 -13.83
CA SER A 311 -6.03 -6.40 -13.95
C SER A 311 -4.72 -5.61 -13.78
N PRO A 312 -4.38 -4.67 -14.69
CA PRO A 312 -3.21 -3.80 -14.58
C PRO A 312 -3.20 -2.90 -13.34
N GLU A 313 -4.34 -2.30 -13.03
CA GLU A 313 -4.52 -1.41 -11.87
C GLU A 313 -4.50 -2.14 -10.53
N ASP A 314 -4.78 -3.45 -10.55
CA ASP A 314 -4.87 -4.28 -9.36
C ASP A 314 -3.62 -5.16 -9.17
N HIS A 315 -3.27 -6.04 -10.11
CA HIS A 315 -2.28 -7.09 -9.90
C HIS A 315 -0.84 -6.67 -10.22
N SER A 316 -0.64 -5.92 -11.31
CA SER A 316 0.69 -5.54 -11.85
C SER A 316 1.03 -4.06 -11.67
N ARG A 317 0.26 -3.34 -10.84
CA ARG A 317 0.36 -1.89 -10.59
C ARG A 317 1.79 -1.36 -10.35
N ALA A 318 2.62 -2.12 -9.63
CA ALA A 318 4.00 -1.75 -9.35
C ALA A 318 4.87 -1.75 -10.62
N SER A 319 4.71 -2.77 -11.46
CA SER A 319 5.41 -2.93 -12.74
C SER A 319 5.09 -1.78 -13.69
N TRP A 320 3.80 -1.43 -13.82
CA TRP A 320 3.35 -0.30 -14.64
C TRP A 320 3.83 1.06 -14.11
N ALA A 321 3.81 1.27 -12.80
CA ALA A 321 4.29 2.51 -12.20
C ALA A 321 5.79 2.73 -12.49
N VAL A 322 6.61 1.68 -12.32
CA VAL A 322 8.05 1.73 -12.64
C VAL A 322 8.26 1.99 -14.13
N TYR A 323 7.56 1.24 -15.00
CA TYR A 323 7.71 1.37 -16.45
C TYR A 323 7.39 2.78 -16.97
N LYS A 324 6.26 3.35 -16.55
CA LYS A 324 5.79 4.66 -17.04
C LYS A 324 6.72 5.80 -16.62
N ASP A 325 7.24 5.76 -15.39
CA ASP A 325 8.08 6.83 -14.83
C ASP A 325 9.57 6.70 -15.22
N ARG A 326 10.03 5.49 -15.56
CA ARG A 326 11.48 5.21 -15.64
C ARG A 326 11.91 4.57 -16.95
N GLY A 327 11.00 3.91 -17.66
CA GLY A 327 11.34 3.03 -18.78
C GLY A 327 11.94 1.70 -18.30
N ASN A 328 12.60 1.00 -19.23
CA ASN A 328 13.22 -0.31 -18.98
C ASN A 328 14.69 -0.13 -18.55
N MET A 329 15.00 -0.34 -17.27
CA MET A 329 16.37 -0.29 -16.72
C MET A 329 17.06 -1.67 -16.74
N SER A 330 16.69 -2.53 -17.70
CA SER A 330 17.17 -3.91 -17.83
C SER A 330 17.11 -4.65 -16.48
N SER A 331 18.18 -5.33 -16.07
CA SER A 331 18.25 -6.15 -14.85
C SER A 331 17.91 -5.38 -13.56
N ALA A 332 18.16 -4.07 -13.51
CA ALA A 332 17.89 -3.25 -12.33
C ALA A 332 16.40 -3.05 -12.08
N SER A 333 15.56 -3.13 -13.12
CA SER A 333 14.13 -2.79 -13.09
C SER A 333 13.35 -3.55 -12.02
N ILE A 334 13.63 -4.84 -11.84
CA ILE A 334 12.87 -5.67 -10.90
C ILE A 334 13.07 -5.23 -9.45
N GLY A 335 14.25 -4.67 -9.11
CA GLY A 335 14.50 -4.09 -7.78
C GLY A 335 13.62 -2.86 -7.51
N TYR A 336 13.37 -2.02 -8.52
CA TYR A 336 12.41 -0.91 -8.41
C TYR A 336 10.97 -1.43 -8.28
N VAL A 337 10.62 -2.52 -8.97
CA VAL A 337 9.29 -3.14 -8.83
C VAL A 337 9.11 -3.71 -7.42
N PHE A 338 10.14 -4.30 -6.82
CA PHE A 338 10.09 -4.75 -5.42
C PHE A 338 9.92 -3.58 -4.45
N GLU A 339 10.65 -2.48 -4.65
CA GLU A 339 10.52 -1.29 -3.80
C GLU A 339 9.10 -0.69 -3.91
N GLU A 340 8.60 -0.52 -5.14
CA GLU A 340 7.27 0.03 -5.39
C GLU A 340 6.15 -0.90 -4.88
N GLY A 341 6.33 -2.21 -5.08
CA GLY A 341 5.42 -3.24 -4.60
C GLY A 341 5.40 -3.39 -3.07
N ARG A 342 6.53 -3.08 -2.39
CA ARG A 342 6.61 -2.96 -0.93
C ARG A 342 5.82 -1.73 -0.46
N LYS A 343 6.05 -0.56 -1.07
CA LYS A 343 5.38 0.71 -0.72
C LYS A 343 3.86 0.65 -0.87
N ARG A 344 3.37 -0.04 -1.90
CA ARG A 344 1.94 -0.15 -2.20
C ARG A 344 1.18 -1.17 -1.34
N GLY A 345 1.86 -1.99 -0.54
CA GLY A 345 1.24 -3.16 0.09
C GLY A 345 0.70 -4.13 -0.98
N GLY A 346 -0.26 -4.99 -0.63
CA GLY A 346 -0.93 -5.86 -1.60
C GLY A 346 -1.25 -7.25 -1.06
N ARG A 347 -1.42 -8.20 -1.99
CA ARG A 347 -1.75 -9.59 -1.69
C ARG A 347 -0.63 -10.32 -0.95
N LYS A 348 -0.93 -11.41 -0.24
CA LYS A 348 0.10 -12.14 0.50
C LYS A 348 1.15 -12.74 -0.43
N ASP A 349 0.72 -13.43 -1.47
CA ASP A 349 1.60 -14.10 -2.42
C ASP A 349 1.87 -13.23 -3.64
N ILE A 350 3.08 -13.34 -4.19
CA ILE A 350 3.57 -12.54 -5.31
C ILE A 350 4.27 -13.45 -6.31
N LEU A 351 3.95 -13.29 -7.59
CA LEU A 351 4.69 -13.86 -8.70
C LEU A 351 5.65 -12.81 -9.26
N GLY A 352 6.96 -13.04 -9.10
CA GLY A 352 8.01 -12.35 -9.83
C GLY A 352 8.29 -13.06 -11.15
N ILE A 353 8.36 -12.31 -12.26
CA ILE A 353 8.71 -12.86 -13.57
C ILE A 353 9.58 -11.89 -14.37
N ALA A 354 10.64 -12.41 -14.99
CA ALA A 354 11.51 -11.63 -15.87
C ALA A 354 11.95 -12.44 -17.09
N PHE A 355 12.15 -11.74 -18.21
CA PHE A 355 12.62 -12.31 -19.47
C PHE A 355 13.96 -11.70 -19.84
N GLY A 356 14.89 -12.50 -20.36
CA GLY A 356 16.22 -12.04 -20.80
C GLY A 356 16.73 -12.85 -22.00
N PRO A 357 17.91 -12.50 -22.55
CA PRO A 357 18.50 -13.22 -23.68
C PRO A 357 18.59 -14.73 -23.45
N GLY A 358 18.21 -15.52 -24.46
CA GLY A 358 18.08 -16.97 -24.36
C GLY A 358 17.02 -17.56 -25.30
N ILE A 359 15.73 -17.23 -25.17
CA ILE A 359 15.07 -16.39 -24.15
C ILE A 359 15.00 -17.14 -22.82
N ASN A 360 15.57 -16.54 -21.78
CA ASN A 360 15.48 -17.04 -20.40
C ASN A 360 14.24 -16.46 -19.71
N VAL A 361 13.54 -17.29 -18.95
CA VAL A 361 12.43 -16.91 -18.07
C VAL A 361 12.85 -17.20 -16.63
N GLU A 362 12.98 -16.16 -15.81
CA GLU A 362 13.21 -16.30 -14.37
C GLU A 362 11.89 -16.09 -13.62
N LEU A 363 11.61 -16.97 -12.66
CA LEU A 363 10.39 -16.98 -11.85
C LEU A 363 10.74 -16.94 -10.37
N ALA A 364 9.98 -16.17 -9.60
CA ALA A 364 10.06 -16.14 -8.15
C ALA A 364 8.65 -16.17 -7.55
N HIS A 365 8.41 -17.06 -6.59
CA HIS A 365 7.25 -16.99 -5.71
C HIS A 365 7.72 -16.34 -4.42
N LEU A 366 7.26 -15.12 -4.19
CA LEU A 366 7.54 -14.37 -2.98
C LEU A 366 6.28 -14.33 -2.12
N ARG A 367 6.49 -14.18 -0.81
CA ARG A 367 5.42 -13.96 0.15
C ARG A 367 5.72 -12.71 0.95
N ARG A 368 4.73 -11.82 1.06
CA ARG A 368 4.77 -10.75 2.05
C ARG A 368 4.68 -11.44 3.42
N PRO A 369 5.64 -11.22 4.32
CA PRO A 369 5.55 -11.78 5.67
C PRO A 369 4.25 -11.30 6.30
N ASP A 370 3.60 -12.19 7.06
CA ASP A 370 2.36 -11.84 7.74
C ASP A 370 2.63 -10.63 8.62
N LEU A 371 2.00 -9.50 8.29
CA LEU A 371 2.11 -8.21 8.97
C LEU A 371 1.59 -8.22 10.42
N THR A 372 1.44 -9.42 11.01
CA THR A 372 1.49 -9.66 12.45
C THR A 372 2.70 -9.00 13.13
N THR A 373 3.72 -8.58 12.35
CA THR A 373 4.80 -7.67 12.80
C THR A 373 4.77 -6.29 12.12
N ARG A 374 3.75 -5.51 12.46
CA ARG A 374 3.88 -4.14 13.03
C ARG A 374 4.18 -2.88 12.19
N ASP A 375 4.60 -2.85 10.93
CA ASP A 375 5.13 -1.56 10.38
C ASP A 375 4.80 -1.13 8.92
N SER A 376 3.70 -1.55 8.29
CA SER A 376 3.36 -1.08 6.92
C SER A 376 2.19 -0.07 6.82
N TYR A 377 1.86 0.61 7.90
CA TYR A 377 1.04 1.83 7.88
C TYR A 377 1.85 2.95 8.52
N PRO A 378 1.69 4.22 8.11
CA PRO A 378 2.43 5.31 8.71
C PRO A 378 2.34 5.19 10.24
N LYS A 379 3.52 5.15 10.89
CA LYS A 379 3.72 5.20 12.34
C LYS A 379 2.55 5.93 12.99
N GLN A 380 1.90 5.28 13.97
CA GLN A 380 0.88 5.81 14.90
C GLN A 380 0.34 7.19 14.49
N LEU A 381 -0.95 7.27 14.13
CA LEU A 381 -1.66 8.55 14.01
C LEU A 381 -1.22 9.49 15.15
N PRO A 382 -0.90 10.76 14.84
CA PRO A 382 -0.18 11.61 15.76
C PRO A 382 -0.92 11.69 17.09
N ARG A 383 -0.20 11.50 18.20
CA ARG A 383 -0.74 11.60 19.57
C ARG A 383 -0.98 13.07 19.93
N LEU A 384 -1.99 13.63 19.29
CA LEU A 384 -2.46 14.98 19.52
C LEU A 384 -3.56 14.96 20.58
N ILE A 385 -3.61 16.04 21.35
CA ILE A 385 -4.52 16.20 22.47
C ILE A 385 -5.70 17.07 22.03
N GLU A 386 -6.92 16.63 22.30
CA GLU A 386 -8.10 17.50 22.26
C GLU A 386 -8.23 18.20 23.61
N PHE A 387 -8.25 19.53 23.58
CA PHE A 387 -8.26 20.36 24.76
C PHE A 387 -9.55 20.19 25.56
N HIS A 388 -10.70 20.03 24.91
CA HIS A 388 -11.97 19.95 25.64
C HIS A 388 -12.14 18.67 26.47
N GLU A 389 -11.45 17.58 26.07
CA GLU A 389 -11.49 16.28 26.74
C GLU A 389 -10.56 16.18 27.94
N GLN A 390 -9.67 17.17 28.15
CA GLN A 390 -8.70 17.09 29.23
C GLN A 390 -9.34 17.18 30.61
N PRO A 391 -8.83 16.43 31.61
CA PRO A 391 -9.41 16.39 32.96
C PRO A 391 -9.39 17.76 33.64
N TYR A 392 -8.40 18.60 33.30
CA TYR A 392 -8.24 19.95 33.81
C TYR A 392 -9.11 21.01 33.10
N THR A 393 -9.82 20.65 32.03
CA THR A 393 -10.68 21.59 31.32
C THR A 393 -11.93 21.91 32.15
N PRO A 394 -12.22 23.20 32.41
CA PRO A 394 -13.39 23.61 33.18
C PRO A 394 -14.71 23.07 32.60
N VAL A 395 -15.57 22.55 33.48
CA VAL A 395 -16.88 21.97 33.12
C VAL A 395 -17.71 22.87 32.19
N PRO A 396 -17.84 24.20 32.42
CA PRO A 396 -18.64 25.05 31.53
C PRO A 396 -18.11 25.08 30.09
N ILE A 397 -16.79 24.96 29.89
CA ILE A 397 -16.15 24.94 28.57
C ILE A 397 -16.42 23.60 27.89
N ARG A 398 -16.19 22.47 28.60
CA ARG A 398 -16.45 21.13 28.07
C ARG A 398 -17.91 20.95 27.64
N GLU A 399 -18.85 21.33 28.50
CA GLU A 399 -20.28 21.29 28.18
C GLU A 399 -20.64 22.23 27.02
N GLY A 400 -19.98 23.39 26.94
CA GLY A 400 -20.19 24.36 25.85
C GLY A 400 -19.77 23.78 24.49
N VAL A 401 -18.59 23.16 24.43
CA VAL A 401 -18.10 22.45 23.23
C VAL A 401 -19.07 21.32 22.84
N GLN A 402 -19.46 20.46 23.78
CA GLN A 402 -20.38 19.34 23.52
C GLN A 402 -21.76 19.79 23.01
N LYS A 403 -22.32 20.88 23.57
CA LYS A 403 -23.59 21.45 23.09
C LYS A 403 -23.52 21.91 21.64
N ILE A 404 -22.41 22.55 21.25
CA ILE A 404 -22.21 23.03 19.87
C ILE A 404 -22.00 21.85 18.92
N LEU A 405 -21.14 20.88 19.27
CA LEU A 405 -20.96 19.66 18.49
C LEU A 405 -22.29 18.92 18.27
N THR A 406 -23.11 18.81 19.32
CA THR A 406 -24.45 18.22 19.23
C THR A 406 -25.34 19.00 18.26
N MET A 407 -25.36 20.34 18.34
CA MET A 407 -26.12 21.18 17.40
C MET A 407 -25.66 21.00 15.94
N LEU A 408 -24.35 20.92 15.69
CA LEU A 408 -23.80 20.71 14.34
C LEU A 408 -24.25 19.36 13.74
N TRP A 409 -24.41 18.33 14.57
CA TRP A 409 -24.90 17.02 14.15
C TRP A 409 -26.39 16.97 13.82
N ILE A 410 -27.21 17.72 14.56
CA ILE A 410 -28.68 17.55 14.53
C ILE A 410 -29.43 18.66 13.81
N THR A 411 -28.78 19.79 13.54
CA THR A 411 -29.41 20.96 12.94
C THR A 411 -29.25 20.92 11.43
N ASN A 412 -30.32 21.29 10.72
CA ASN A 412 -30.32 21.48 9.27
C ASN A 412 -30.29 22.98 8.94
N PHE A 413 -29.15 23.49 8.46
CA PHE A 413 -28.89 24.89 8.13
C PHE A 413 -29.29 25.22 6.68
N TRP A 414 -30.59 25.45 6.45
CA TRP A 414 -31.09 25.91 5.15
C TRP A 414 -30.57 27.32 4.81
N PRO A 415 -30.15 27.64 3.56
CA PRO A 415 -30.28 26.83 2.34
C PRO A 415 -29.06 25.96 1.97
N ILE A 416 -27.98 25.99 2.75
CA ILE A 416 -26.72 25.30 2.40
C ILE A 416 -26.71 23.81 2.77
N GLN A 417 -27.60 23.39 3.68
CA GLN A 417 -27.83 22.00 4.02
C GLN A 417 -29.18 21.53 3.48
N THR A 418 -29.17 20.33 2.91
CA THR A 418 -30.39 19.63 2.49
C THR A 418 -30.93 18.76 3.61
N ARG A 419 -30.04 18.25 4.47
CA ARG A 419 -30.33 17.34 5.59
C ARG A 419 -29.26 17.47 6.67
N ALA A 420 -29.59 17.08 7.90
CA ALA A 420 -28.62 17.07 9.00
C ALA A 420 -27.68 15.85 8.93
N PRO A 421 -26.44 15.92 9.45
CA PRO A 421 -25.54 14.76 9.53
C PRO A 421 -26.17 13.53 10.21
N SER A 422 -26.98 13.74 11.25
CA SER A 422 -27.72 12.66 11.91
C SER A 422 -28.67 11.91 10.98
N GLU A 423 -29.27 12.60 10.01
CA GLU A 423 -30.17 11.96 9.03
C GLU A 423 -29.38 11.09 8.04
N CYS A 424 -28.19 11.53 7.62
CA CYS A 424 -27.29 10.71 6.81
C CYS A 424 -26.84 9.44 7.55
N ALA A 425 -26.53 9.53 8.84
CA ALA A 425 -26.16 8.36 9.64
C ALA A 425 -27.34 7.39 9.82
N ALA A 426 -28.55 7.92 10.02
CA ALA A 426 -29.78 7.12 10.11
C ALA A 426 -30.07 6.36 8.80
N GLU A 427 -29.82 6.96 7.64
CA GLU A 427 -29.94 6.27 6.34
C GLU A 427 -28.98 5.08 6.24
N VAL A 428 -27.69 5.27 6.57
CA VAL A 428 -26.69 4.19 6.52
C VAL A 428 -27.05 3.07 7.52
N LEU A 429 -27.51 3.41 8.72
CA LEU A 429 -28.01 2.41 9.67
C LEU A 429 -29.25 1.68 9.14
N GLY A 430 -30.15 2.38 8.44
CA GLY A 430 -31.30 1.78 7.78
C GLY A 430 -30.90 0.72 6.75
N GLU A 431 -29.89 1.00 5.92
CA GLU A 431 -29.30 0.05 4.98
C GLU A 431 -28.77 -1.19 5.71
N VAL A 432 -27.97 -1.01 6.78
CA VAL A 432 -27.40 -2.13 7.56
C VAL A 432 -28.47 -2.97 8.25
N VAL A 433 -29.49 -2.34 8.84
CA VAL A 433 -30.63 -3.06 9.45
C VAL A 433 -31.36 -3.90 8.41
N GLN A 434 -31.52 -3.39 7.18
CA GLN A 434 -32.11 -4.13 6.08
C GLN A 434 -31.24 -5.31 5.65
N GLU A 435 -29.93 -5.12 5.52
CA GLU A 435 -28.95 -6.17 5.19
C GLU A 435 -28.98 -7.32 6.25
N LEU A 436 -29.19 -7.00 7.53
CA LEU A 436 -29.34 -7.98 8.61
C LEU A 436 -30.70 -8.70 8.64
N GLY A 437 -31.67 -8.30 7.82
CA GLY A 437 -33.02 -8.89 7.76
C GLY A 437 -34.03 -8.32 8.76
N GLY A 438 -33.72 -7.19 9.40
CA GLY A 438 -34.69 -6.20 9.88
C GLY A 438 -35.66 -6.52 11.04
N GLN A 439 -35.81 -7.75 11.53
CA GLN A 439 -36.92 -8.08 12.45
C GLN A 439 -36.57 -8.14 13.95
N LYS A 440 -35.30 -8.25 14.33
CA LYS A 440 -34.83 -8.26 15.74
C LYS A 440 -33.40 -7.72 15.88
N VAL A 441 -33.20 -6.46 15.48
CA VAL A 441 -31.90 -5.79 15.54
C VAL A 441 -31.91 -4.75 16.66
N ARG A 442 -30.79 -4.60 17.37
CA ARG A 442 -30.55 -3.51 18.34
C ARG A 442 -29.30 -2.73 17.95
N VAL A 443 -29.30 -1.43 18.20
CA VAL A 443 -28.10 -0.58 18.05
C VAL A 443 -27.48 -0.35 19.43
N VAL A 444 -26.18 -0.59 19.54
CA VAL A 444 -25.38 -0.29 20.74
C VAL A 444 -24.31 0.72 20.34
N ASP A 445 -24.45 1.94 20.84
CA ASP A 445 -23.51 3.02 20.59
C ASP A 445 -22.46 3.06 21.70
N PHE A 446 -21.20 3.12 21.28
CA PHE A 446 -20.04 3.20 22.17
C PHE A 446 -19.47 4.62 22.14
N CYS A 447 -18.97 5.07 23.30
CA CYS A 447 -18.44 6.42 23.48
C CYS A 447 -19.51 7.50 23.19
N SER A 448 -20.75 7.26 23.64
CA SER A 448 -21.89 8.14 23.36
C SER A 448 -21.81 9.51 24.05
N GLY A 449 -20.95 9.68 25.06
CA GLY A 449 -20.88 10.87 25.90
C GLY A 449 -22.25 11.24 26.48
N GLY A 450 -22.73 12.46 26.24
CA GLY A 450 -24.08 12.89 26.63
C GLY A 450 -25.24 12.27 25.83
N GLY A 451 -24.98 11.32 24.92
CA GLY A 451 -25.93 10.77 23.95
C GLY A 451 -25.92 11.48 22.58
N GLY A 452 -25.16 12.57 22.45
CA GLY A 452 -24.84 13.28 21.20
C GLY A 452 -25.92 13.24 20.12
N PRO A 453 -25.64 12.66 18.92
CA PRO A 453 -26.60 12.57 17.82
C PRO A 453 -27.60 11.40 17.93
N MET A 454 -27.41 10.46 18.88
CA MET A 454 -28.15 9.19 18.94
C MET A 454 -29.66 9.39 19.05
N LYS A 455 -30.11 10.36 19.84
CA LYS A 455 -31.53 10.68 19.96
C LYS A 455 -32.17 11.02 18.60
N LYS A 456 -31.44 11.75 17.75
CA LYS A 456 -31.94 12.19 16.43
C LYS A 456 -31.79 11.11 15.37
N ILE A 457 -30.73 10.30 15.45
CA ILE A 457 -30.52 9.14 14.60
C ILE A 457 -31.61 8.08 14.84
N GLU A 458 -31.89 7.75 16.10
CA GLU A 458 -32.96 6.83 16.49
C GLU A 458 -34.32 7.30 15.97
N ALA A 459 -34.69 8.55 16.26
CA ALA A 459 -35.97 9.10 15.82
C ALA A 459 -36.12 9.10 14.29
N ALA A 460 -35.06 9.45 13.54
CA ALA A 460 -35.08 9.45 12.08
C ALA A 460 -35.21 8.03 11.50
N LEU A 461 -34.44 7.07 12.04
CA LEU A 461 -34.49 5.68 11.62
C LEU A 461 -35.87 5.06 11.92
N ASN A 462 -36.37 5.23 13.14
CA ASN A 462 -37.64 4.62 13.56
C ASN A 462 -38.86 5.27 12.89
N ALA A 463 -38.85 6.58 12.63
CA ALA A 463 -39.90 7.21 11.83
C ALA A 463 -39.99 6.62 10.41
N HIS A 464 -38.84 6.37 9.76
CA HIS A 464 -38.81 5.73 8.44
C HIS A 464 -39.34 4.29 8.48
N ARG A 465 -39.02 3.56 9.55
CA ARG A 465 -39.47 2.17 9.75
C ARG A 465 -40.96 2.09 10.06
N GLU A 466 -41.48 2.95 10.91
CA GLU A 466 -42.91 3.05 11.22
C GLU A 466 -43.73 3.39 9.97
N ALA A 467 -43.24 4.29 9.11
CA ALA A 467 -43.86 4.59 7.82
C ALA A 467 -43.94 3.36 6.89
N GLN A 468 -43.05 2.39 7.05
CA GLN A 468 -43.06 1.10 6.33
C GLN A 468 -43.73 -0.04 7.12
N SER A 469 -44.42 0.27 8.22
CA SER A 469 -45.02 -0.74 9.12
C SER A 469 -44.01 -1.77 9.67
N LEU A 470 -42.74 -1.39 9.80
CA LEU A 470 -41.68 -2.19 10.40
C LEU A 470 -41.53 -1.88 11.89
N ARG A 471 -41.06 -2.85 12.68
CA ARG A 471 -40.83 -2.65 14.12
C ARG A 471 -39.71 -1.64 14.37
N PRO A 472 -39.83 -0.77 15.38
CA PRO A 472 -38.76 0.14 15.77
C PRO A 472 -37.53 -0.66 16.26
N VAL A 473 -36.35 -0.06 16.07
CA VAL A 473 -35.06 -0.57 16.51
C VAL A 473 -34.71 0.11 17.83
N PRO A 474 -34.46 -0.64 18.91
CA PRO A 474 -34.00 -0.06 20.16
C PRO A 474 -32.52 0.33 20.09
N PHE A 475 -32.17 1.42 20.77
CA PHE A 475 -30.84 2.00 20.89
C PHE A 475 -30.39 1.95 22.36
N LEU A 476 -29.13 1.59 22.56
CA LEU A 476 -28.47 1.62 23.85
C LEU A 476 -27.20 2.47 23.74
N CYS A 477 -27.16 3.59 24.45
CA CYS A 477 -25.97 4.43 24.55
C CYS A 477 -25.09 3.94 25.69
N THR A 478 -23.77 3.89 25.46
CA THR A 478 -22.77 3.45 26.44
C THR A 478 -21.55 4.37 26.40
N ASP A 479 -20.88 4.52 27.53
CA ASP A 479 -19.67 5.32 27.63
C ASP A 479 -18.76 4.81 28.75
N LEU A 480 -17.46 5.05 28.62
CA LEU A 480 -16.48 4.73 29.65
C LEU A 480 -16.64 5.64 30.87
N PHE A 481 -17.09 6.88 30.66
CA PHE A 481 -17.35 7.89 31.69
C PHE A 481 -18.79 8.42 31.56
N PRO A 482 -19.80 7.63 31.98
CA PRO A 482 -21.20 8.01 31.82
C PRO A 482 -21.51 9.35 32.51
N PRO A 483 -22.29 10.24 31.87
CA PRO A 483 -22.60 11.56 32.42
C PRO A 483 -23.50 11.45 33.66
N SER A 484 -23.32 12.38 34.60
CA SER A 484 -24.15 12.50 35.81
C SER A 484 -24.73 13.90 35.92
N PRO A 485 -26.06 14.10 35.85
CA PRO A 485 -27.10 13.07 35.71
C PRO A 485 -27.14 12.43 34.32
N LEU A 486 -27.70 11.22 34.23
CA LEU A 486 -27.87 10.52 32.96
C LEU A 486 -28.82 11.28 32.02
N PRO A 487 -28.65 11.15 30.69
CA PRO A 487 -29.50 11.84 29.73
C PRO A 487 -30.93 11.29 29.81
N SER A 488 -31.91 12.19 29.94
CA SER A 488 -33.32 11.81 29.84
C SER A 488 -33.74 11.73 28.37
N PHE A 489 -34.15 10.56 27.91
CA PHE A 489 -34.73 10.39 26.59
C PHE A 489 -36.26 10.45 26.63
N THR A 490 -36.85 10.91 25.52
CA THR A 490 -38.31 11.03 25.37
C THR A 490 -38.94 9.80 24.69
N SER A 491 -38.12 8.96 24.05
CA SER A 491 -38.54 7.74 23.35
C SER A 491 -38.18 6.53 24.20
N ASP A 492 -39.11 5.58 24.32
CA ASP A 492 -38.88 4.29 25.00
C ASP A 492 -37.93 3.37 24.22
N GLN A 493 -37.56 3.76 22.99
CA GLN A 493 -36.65 3.00 22.12
C GLN A 493 -35.19 3.42 22.26
N ILE A 494 -34.85 4.36 23.15
CA ILE A 494 -33.46 4.73 23.43
C ILE A 494 -33.22 4.78 24.94
N SER A 495 -32.13 4.17 25.37
CA SER A 495 -31.74 4.08 26.78
C SER A 495 -30.25 4.33 26.95
N TYR A 496 -29.84 4.65 28.18
CA TYR A 496 -28.43 4.89 28.52
C TYR A 496 -27.98 3.88 29.58
N HIS A 497 -26.82 3.24 29.37
CA HIS A 497 -26.25 2.32 30.36
C HIS A 497 -25.58 3.08 31.51
N PRO A 498 -25.97 2.87 32.78
CA PRO A 498 -25.51 3.70 33.90
C PRO A 498 -24.05 3.45 34.33
N ASN A 499 -23.47 2.29 33.98
CA ASN A 499 -22.13 1.90 34.40
C ASN A 499 -21.09 2.19 33.30
N PRO A 500 -19.82 2.40 33.65
CA PRO A 500 -18.70 2.45 32.70
C PRO A 500 -18.66 1.25 31.76
N VAL A 501 -18.53 1.49 30.46
CA VAL A 501 -18.36 0.46 29.42
C VAL A 501 -17.10 0.75 28.62
N ASP A 502 -16.14 -0.17 28.66
CA ASP A 502 -14.97 -0.15 27.78
C ASP A 502 -15.37 -0.73 26.41
N ALA A 503 -15.26 0.07 25.36
CA ALA A 503 -15.59 -0.33 23.99
C ALA A 503 -14.66 -1.42 23.43
N THR A 504 -13.47 -1.61 24.03
CA THR A 504 -12.51 -2.64 23.62
C THR A 504 -12.81 -4.02 24.23
N GLN A 505 -13.57 -4.06 25.33
CA GLN A 505 -14.00 -5.28 26.04
C GLN A 505 -15.39 -5.07 26.67
N PRO A 506 -16.44 -4.87 25.85
CA PRO A 506 -17.78 -4.68 26.36
C PRO A 506 -18.28 -5.95 27.09
N PRO A 507 -19.02 -5.80 28.21
CA PRO A 507 -19.65 -6.93 28.89
C PRO A 507 -20.57 -7.72 27.95
N ALA A 508 -20.48 -9.06 27.99
CA ALA A 508 -21.28 -9.95 27.13
C ALA A 508 -22.80 -9.68 27.20
N SER A 509 -23.29 -9.27 28.37
CA SER A 509 -24.69 -8.87 28.59
C SER A 509 -25.16 -7.68 27.75
N LEU A 510 -24.22 -6.86 27.24
CA LEU A 510 -24.48 -5.67 26.43
C LEU A 510 -24.27 -5.91 24.93
N VAL A 511 -23.76 -7.08 24.52
CA VAL A 511 -23.45 -7.39 23.13
C VAL A 511 -23.91 -8.81 22.76
N SER A 512 -23.26 -9.85 23.29
CA SER A 512 -23.44 -11.25 22.90
C SER A 512 -24.80 -11.83 23.33
N ASP A 513 -25.33 -11.42 24.47
CA ASP A 513 -26.61 -11.95 25.02
C ASP A 513 -27.86 -11.31 24.39
N LEU A 514 -27.68 -10.29 23.54
CA LEU A 514 -28.77 -9.45 23.01
C LEU A 514 -29.38 -9.94 21.68
N GLY A 515 -28.83 -11.02 21.10
CA GLY A 515 -29.18 -11.42 19.74
C GLY A 515 -28.50 -10.54 18.69
N THR A 516 -29.19 -10.28 17.57
CA THR A 516 -28.60 -9.51 16.46
C THR A 516 -28.39 -8.05 16.83
N HIS A 517 -27.15 -7.56 16.77
CA HIS A 517 -26.85 -6.17 17.12
C HIS A 517 -25.85 -5.48 16.20
N ILE A 518 -25.99 -4.16 16.12
CA ILE A 518 -25.12 -3.24 15.39
C ILE A 518 -24.35 -2.42 16.42
N ARG A 519 -23.02 -2.36 16.28
CA ARG A 519 -22.16 -1.51 17.10
C ARG A 519 -21.89 -0.19 16.39
N THR A 520 -22.08 0.93 17.05
CA THR A 520 -21.87 2.26 16.44
C THR A 520 -20.84 3.08 17.18
N PHE A 521 -20.10 3.88 16.41
CA PHE A 521 -19.14 4.88 16.90
C PHE A 521 -19.38 6.18 16.13
N CYS A 522 -19.82 7.24 16.82
CA CYS A 522 -20.13 8.52 16.19
C CYS A 522 -19.16 9.60 16.66
N LEU A 523 -18.28 10.09 15.78
CA LEU A 523 -17.16 10.98 16.13
C LEU A 523 -16.33 10.47 17.32
N ALA A 524 -16.13 9.16 17.41
CA ALA A 524 -15.43 8.55 18.54
C ALA A 524 -14.25 7.66 18.13
N PHE A 525 -14.26 7.13 16.90
CA PHE A 525 -13.32 6.08 16.54
C PHE A 525 -11.87 6.59 16.40
N HIS A 526 -11.70 7.88 16.08
CA HIS A 526 -10.41 8.55 16.01
C HIS A 526 -9.72 8.78 17.38
N HIS A 527 -10.40 8.56 18.51
CA HIS A 527 -9.76 8.62 19.84
C HIS A 527 -8.99 7.34 20.19
N PHE A 528 -9.31 6.21 19.54
CA PHE A 528 -8.61 4.95 19.78
C PHE A 528 -7.24 4.98 19.09
N ASN A 529 -6.19 4.68 19.86
CA ASN A 529 -4.88 4.39 19.29
C ASN A 529 -4.92 3.08 18.48
N GLU A 530 -3.84 2.74 17.77
CA GLU A 530 -3.82 1.54 16.90
C GLU A 530 -4.17 0.24 17.64
N GLU A 531 -3.61 0.02 18.82
CA GLU A 531 -3.83 -1.20 19.60
C GLU A 531 -5.29 -1.31 20.05
N LEU A 532 -5.86 -0.22 20.56
CA LEU A 532 -7.24 -0.18 21.02
C LEU A 532 -8.23 -0.25 19.84
N ALA A 533 -7.94 0.42 18.72
CA ALA A 533 -8.79 0.39 17.53
C ALA A 533 -8.84 -1.02 16.93
N LEU A 534 -7.70 -1.70 16.85
CA LEU A 534 -7.62 -3.10 16.46
C LEU A 534 -8.46 -3.99 17.38
N GLN A 535 -8.36 -3.77 18.70
CA GLN A 535 -9.12 -4.53 19.68
C GLN A 535 -10.63 -4.30 19.56
N VAL A 536 -11.07 -3.06 19.32
CA VAL A 536 -12.49 -2.73 19.04
C VAL A 536 -12.99 -3.45 17.80
N ILE A 537 -12.25 -3.41 16.69
CA ILE A 537 -12.65 -4.07 15.44
C ILE A 537 -12.68 -5.59 15.63
N LYS A 538 -11.67 -6.16 16.28
CA LYS A 538 -11.61 -7.59 16.59
C LYS A 538 -12.81 -8.04 17.42
N ASP A 539 -13.12 -7.35 18.51
CA ASP A 539 -14.27 -7.70 19.34
C ASP A 539 -15.61 -7.49 18.60
N ALA A 540 -15.73 -6.43 17.79
CA ALA A 540 -16.90 -6.22 16.96
C ALA A 540 -17.11 -7.35 15.95
N MET A 541 -16.03 -7.88 15.36
CA MET A 541 -16.08 -9.00 14.42
C MET A 541 -16.39 -10.34 15.11
N ILE A 542 -15.96 -10.53 16.36
CA ILE A 542 -16.22 -11.75 17.13
C ILE A 542 -17.66 -11.78 17.62
N ALA A 543 -18.08 -10.73 18.33
CA ALA A 543 -19.34 -10.73 19.08
C ALA A 543 -20.48 -10.03 18.34
N GLY A 544 -20.21 -9.13 17.40
CA GLY A 544 -21.21 -8.37 16.66
C GLY A 544 -21.71 -9.02 15.37
N ASP A 545 -22.85 -8.52 14.88
CA ASP A 545 -23.40 -8.84 13.56
C ASP A 545 -23.17 -7.71 12.54
N ALA A 546 -22.99 -6.48 13.01
CA ALA A 546 -22.54 -5.36 12.20
C ALA A 546 -21.83 -4.28 13.03
N VAL A 547 -21.02 -3.47 12.37
CA VAL A 547 -20.36 -2.28 12.93
C VAL A 547 -20.52 -1.10 11.98
N CYS A 548 -20.79 0.09 12.51
CA CYS A 548 -20.84 1.34 11.75
C CYS A 548 -20.02 2.42 12.46
N ILE A 549 -19.05 2.98 11.76
CA ILE A 549 -18.22 4.09 12.23
C ILE A 549 -18.57 5.31 11.41
N PHE A 550 -18.84 6.43 12.08
CA PHE A 550 -19.28 7.68 11.47
C PHE A 550 -18.36 8.84 11.86
N GLU A 551 -17.81 9.53 10.87
CA GLU A 551 -16.89 10.67 11.05
C GLU A 551 -17.34 11.86 10.20
N LEU A 552 -17.23 13.10 10.73
CA LEU A 552 -17.61 14.33 10.02
C LEU A 552 -16.42 15.06 9.36
N GLN A 553 -15.20 14.60 9.62
CA GLN A 553 -13.98 15.20 9.11
C GLN A 553 -13.03 14.13 8.55
N LYS A 554 -12.11 14.56 7.70
CA LYS A 554 -10.92 13.78 7.29
C LYS A 554 -9.76 14.73 7.00
N VAL A 555 -8.58 14.17 6.73
CA VAL A 555 -7.42 14.97 6.29
C VAL A 555 -7.59 15.43 4.84
N ASP A 556 -8.39 16.48 4.62
CA ASP A 556 -8.47 17.17 3.34
C ASP A 556 -8.74 18.67 3.50
N PHE A 557 -8.40 19.43 2.46
CA PHE A 557 -8.52 20.88 2.44
C PHE A 557 -9.96 21.35 2.75
N ALA A 558 -10.96 20.64 2.22
CA ALA A 558 -12.37 20.93 2.46
C ALA A 558 -12.76 20.82 3.94
N SER A 559 -12.33 19.75 4.62
CA SER A 559 -12.60 19.55 6.05
C SER A 559 -11.93 20.63 6.89
N PHE A 560 -10.68 21.00 6.58
CA PHE A 560 -9.99 22.09 7.30
C PHE A 560 -10.70 23.44 7.16
N VAL A 561 -11.19 23.77 5.95
CA VAL A 561 -12.00 24.97 5.73
C VAL A 561 -13.30 24.91 6.53
N PHE A 562 -14.03 23.78 6.49
CA PHE A 562 -15.28 23.62 7.22
C PHE A 562 -15.08 23.71 8.74
N ILE A 563 -14.04 23.08 9.28
CA ILE A 563 -13.67 23.16 10.71
C ILE A 563 -13.37 24.61 11.10
N THR A 564 -12.65 25.36 10.27
CA THR A 564 -12.37 26.79 10.53
C THR A 564 -13.67 27.60 10.67
N LEU A 565 -14.67 27.29 9.84
CA LEU A 565 -15.97 27.97 9.85
C LEU A 565 -16.81 27.64 11.11
N ILE A 566 -16.44 26.64 11.90
CA ILE A 566 -17.12 26.33 13.17
C ILE A 566 -16.97 27.48 14.16
N ALA A 567 -15.85 28.21 14.18
CA ALA A 567 -15.67 29.34 15.09
C ALA A 567 -16.74 30.44 14.91
N PRO A 568 -16.94 31.04 13.71
CA PRO A 568 -18.00 32.02 13.52
C PRO A 568 -19.40 31.42 13.69
N LEU A 569 -19.62 30.15 13.33
CA LEU A 569 -20.89 29.46 13.61
C LEU A 569 -21.16 29.37 15.11
N THR A 570 -20.16 29.12 15.94
CA THR A 570 -20.30 29.02 17.40
C THR A 570 -20.89 30.30 17.99
N TRP A 571 -20.47 31.47 17.51
CA TRP A 571 -21.02 32.75 17.93
C TRP A 571 -22.49 32.93 17.56
N ILE A 572 -22.94 32.30 16.47
CA ILE A 572 -24.34 32.33 16.03
C ILE A 572 -25.17 31.30 16.80
N LEU A 573 -24.62 30.10 17.03
CA LEU A 573 -25.35 28.95 17.58
C LEU A 573 -25.47 28.96 19.10
N THR A 574 -24.49 29.53 19.81
CA THR A 574 -24.45 29.50 21.29
C THR A 574 -25.75 29.95 21.96
N PRO A 575 -26.44 31.04 21.55
CA PRO A 575 -27.69 31.48 22.18
C PRO A 575 -28.83 30.44 22.10
N PHE A 576 -28.80 29.58 21.07
CA PHE A 576 -29.82 28.55 20.85
C PHE A 576 -29.55 27.26 21.65
N THR A 577 -28.40 27.14 22.32
CA THR A 577 -28.01 25.96 23.11
C THR A 577 -28.44 26.03 24.58
N LYS A 578 -29.19 27.06 24.98
CA LYS A 578 -29.46 27.40 26.40
C LYS A 578 -28.14 27.49 27.20
N PRO A 579 -27.28 28.47 26.90
CA PRO A 579 -25.96 28.56 27.49
C PRO A 579 -26.02 29.09 28.93
N THR A 580 -25.06 28.71 29.76
CA THR A 580 -24.81 29.34 31.06
C THR A 580 -24.11 30.70 30.88
N LEU A 581 -24.10 31.54 31.93
CA LEU A 581 -23.34 32.81 31.88
C LEU A 581 -21.84 32.57 31.63
N ALA A 582 -21.29 31.50 32.19
CA ALA A 582 -19.90 31.11 31.93
C ALA A 582 -19.69 30.72 30.46
N GLN A 583 -20.63 29.99 29.84
CA GLN A 583 -20.57 29.65 28.42
C GLN A 583 -20.64 30.90 27.53
N LEU A 584 -21.50 31.87 27.85
CA LEU A 584 -21.55 33.15 27.13
C LEU A 584 -20.23 33.92 27.24
N PHE A 585 -19.63 33.97 28.44
CA PHE A 585 -18.33 34.60 28.66
C PHE A 585 -17.22 33.94 27.83
N PHE A 586 -17.15 32.60 27.85
CA PHE A 586 -16.12 31.84 27.12
C PHE A 586 -16.39 31.69 25.61
N THR A 587 -17.54 32.14 25.13
CA THR A 587 -17.85 32.23 23.69
C THR A 587 -17.55 33.62 23.13
N TYR A 588 -17.95 34.70 23.81
CA TYR A 588 -17.96 36.05 23.25
C TYR A 588 -16.89 36.99 23.80
N ILE A 589 -16.49 36.85 25.07
CA ILE A 589 -15.52 37.77 25.70
C ILE A 589 -14.11 37.20 25.62
N VAL A 590 -13.94 35.95 26.08
CA VAL A 590 -12.69 35.20 25.96
C VAL A 590 -13.03 33.95 25.15
N PRO A 591 -12.87 33.94 23.82
CA PRO A 591 -13.45 32.95 22.91
C PRO A 591 -12.74 31.58 22.98
N ILE A 592 -12.71 30.95 24.15
CA ILE A 592 -12.09 29.64 24.39
C ILE A 592 -12.92 28.52 23.76
N ILE A 593 -14.25 28.56 23.88
CA ILE A 593 -15.15 27.54 23.30
C ILE A 593 -14.97 27.44 21.77
N PRO A 594 -15.09 28.53 20.98
CA PRO A 594 -14.85 28.46 19.54
C PRO A 594 -13.40 28.10 19.18
N PHE A 595 -12.42 28.51 20.00
CA PHE A 595 -11.01 28.11 19.80
C PHE A 595 -10.83 26.60 19.98
N PHE A 596 -11.37 26.00 21.05
CA PHE A 596 -11.30 24.56 21.29
C PHE A 596 -12.02 23.78 20.19
N LEU A 597 -13.20 24.21 19.75
CA LEU A 597 -13.91 23.55 18.64
C LEU A 597 -13.09 23.47 17.35
N VAL A 598 -12.37 24.54 16.98
CA VAL A 598 -11.53 24.54 15.78
C VAL A 598 -10.27 23.70 15.97
N MET A 599 -9.56 23.90 17.08
CA MET A 599 -8.31 23.20 17.35
C MET A 599 -8.53 21.70 17.53
N ASP A 600 -9.54 21.32 18.31
CA ASP A 600 -9.89 19.93 18.52
C ASP A 600 -10.39 19.33 17.20
N GLY A 601 -11.20 20.05 16.41
CA GLY A 601 -11.61 19.60 15.08
C GLY A 601 -10.44 19.31 14.13
N TYR A 602 -9.38 20.13 14.13
CA TYR A 602 -8.15 19.84 13.37
C TYR A 602 -7.43 18.59 13.89
N VAL A 603 -7.34 18.46 15.21
CA VAL A 603 -6.76 17.28 15.86
C VAL A 603 -7.55 16.02 15.50
N SER A 604 -8.87 16.06 15.57
CA SER A 604 -9.74 14.96 15.17
C SER A 604 -9.54 14.62 13.70
N ALA A 605 -9.52 15.61 12.80
CA ALA A 605 -9.33 15.39 11.36
C ALA A 605 -8.03 14.65 11.04
N MET A 606 -6.93 15.00 11.72
CA MET A 606 -5.63 14.32 11.59
C MET A 606 -5.59 12.91 12.19
N ARG A 607 -6.57 12.55 13.02
CA ARG A 607 -6.70 11.23 13.66
C ARG A 607 -7.80 10.37 13.04
N VAL A 608 -8.57 10.89 12.08
CA VAL A 608 -9.54 10.07 11.32
C VAL A 608 -8.81 9.08 10.42
N ARG A 609 -9.26 7.83 10.47
CA ARG A 609 -8.69 6.73 9.68
C ARG A 609 -9.23 6.75 8.26
N THR A 610 -8.35 6.52 7.30
CA THR A 610 -8.72 6.39 5.88
C THR A 610 -9.37 5.02 5.61
N PRO A 611 -10.12 4.85 4.51
CA PRO A 611 -10.64 3.55 4.11
C PRO A 611 -9.57 2.45 4.03
N ASP A 612 -8.38 2.78 3.51
CA ASP A 612 -7.27 1.83 3.40
C ASP A 612 -6.71 1.44 4.78
N HIS A 613 -6.71 2.36 5.74
CA HIS A 613 -6.29 2.09 7.11
C HIS A 613 -7.34 1.27 7.87
N MET A 614 -8.63 1.53 7.64
CA MET A 614 -9.70 0.68 8.16
C MET A 614 -9.59 -0.75 7.62
N GLN A 615 -9.36 -0.91 6.31
CA GLN A 615 -9.17 -2.23 5.70
C GLN A 615 -7.98 -2.97 6.30
N HIS A 616 -6.91 -2.26 6.65
CA HIS A 616 -5.77 -2.86 7.35
C HIS A 616 -6.12 -3.38 8.73
N LEU A 617 -6.80 -2.58 9.55
CA LEU A 617 -7.22 -3.00 10.89
C LEU A 617 -8.15 -4.22 10.82
N ILE A 618 -9.01 -4.29 9.81
CA ILE A 618 -9.90 -5.43 9.57
C ILE A 618 -9.10 -6.68 9.21
N ASN A 619 -8.13 -6.56 8.30
CA ASN A 619 -7.26 -7.68 7.92
C ASN A 619 -6.44 -8.16 9.13
N GLN A 620 -5.82 -7.25 9.87
CA GLN A 620 -5.09 -7.57 11.10
C GLN A 620 -5.99 -8.24 12.15
N ALA A 621 -7.23 -7.78 12.32
CA ALA A 621 -8.17 -8.38 13.27
C ALA A 621 -8.47 -9.83 12.88
N SER A 622 -8.72 -10.08 11.59
CA SER A 622 -8.97 -11.41 11.03
C SER A 622 -7.77 -12.34 11.19
N ASP A 623 -6.56 -11.85 10.91
CA ASP A 623 -5.32 -12.64 11.01
C ASP A 623 -4.93 -12.95 12.48
N SER A 624 -5.45 -12.20 13.45
CA SER A 624 -5.07 -12.32 14.86
C SER A 624 -5.79 -13.44 15.63
N THR A 625 -6.73 -14.16 15.00
CA THR A 625 -7.50 -15.23 15.64
C THR A 625 -8.24 -16.09 14.61
N ASP A 626 -8.24 -17.42 14.80
CA ASP A 626 -9.03 -18.35 13.97
C ASP A 626 -10.55 -18.23 14.17
N LEU A 627 -10.99 -17.41 15.14
CA LEU A 627 -12.40 -17.15 15.44
C LEU A 627 -13.10 -16.24 14.41
N ILE A 628 -12.34 -15.61 13.51
CA ILE A 628 -12.87 -14.66 12.53
C ILE A 628 -12.58 -15.22 11.13
N ASP A 629 -13.64 -15.60 10.41
CA ASP A 629 -13.55 -15.86 8.98
C ASP A 629 -13.77 -14.53 8.21
N PRO A 630 -12.77 -14.00 7.50
CA PRO A 630 -12.91 -12.74 6.76
C PRO A 630 -13.96 -12.82 5.64
N THR A 631 -14.30 -14.02 5.15
CA THR A 631 -15.32 -14.21 4.10
C THR A 631 -16.75 -14.08 4.66
N GLU A 632 -16.93 -14.18 5.98
CA GLU A 632 -18.20 -13.94 6.65
C GLU A 632 -18.55 -12.45 6.77
N TRP A 633 -17.63 -11.53 6.47
CA TRP A 633 -17.86 -10.10 6.64
C TRP A 633 -17.82 -9.34 5.31
N LYS A 634 -18.86 -8.51 5.10
CA LYS A 634 -18.90 -7.55 3.99
C LYS A 634 -18.61 -6.15 4.52
N TRP A 635 -17.52 -5.54 4.04
CA TRP A 635 -17.11 -4.19 4.43
C TRP A 635 -17.32 -3.19 3.30
N GLU A 636 -17.76 -1.99 3.66
CA GLU A 636 -17.97 -0.87 2.74
C GLU A 636 -17.57 0.43 3.43
N SER A 637 -16.82 1.29 2.75
CA SER A 637 -16.58 2.67 3.18
C SER A 637 -17.12 3.64 2.15
N GLY A 638 -17.70 4.75 2.61
CA GLY A 638 -18.34 5.71 1.73
C GLY A 638 -18.52 7.10 2.36
N ARG A 639 -19.25 7.95 1.64
CA ARG A 639 -19.62 9.29 2.11
C ARG A 639 -21.03 9.67 1.72
N ARG A 640 -21.68 10.52 2.52
CA ARG A 640 -22.98 11.14 2.24
C ARG A 640 -22.86 12.65 2.43
N GLN A 641 -23.29 13.43 1.45
CA GLN A 641 -23.27 14.89 1.56
C GLN A 641 -24.42 15.40 2.44
N HIS A 642 -24.09 16.27 3.39
CA HIS A 642 -25.05 16.98 4.24
C HIS A 642 -24.99 18.51 4.05
N THR A 643 -23.81 19.07 3.70
CA THR A 643 -23.64 20.53 3.44
C THR A 643 -23.02 20.76 2.07
N TRP A 644 -23.63 21.61 1.24
CA TRP A 644 -23.05 22.03 -0.02
C TRP A 644 -22.02 23.16 0.19
N PRO A 645 -20.86 23.17 -0.51
CA PRO A 645 -20.42 22.18 -1.51
C PRO A 645 -19.61 21.01 -0.93
N CYS A 646 -19.20 21.06 0.34
CA CYS A 646 -18.09 20.24 0.83
C CYS A 646 -18.27 19.53 2.18
N GLY A 647 -19.44 19.62 2.84
CA GLY A 647 -19.70 18.92 4.10
C GLY A 647 -20.23 17.51 3.86
N TYR A 648 -19.45 16.51 4.28
CA TYR A 648 -19.75 15.09 4.12
C TYR A 648 -19.69 14.34 5.46
N LEU A 649 -20.63 13.41 5.66
CA LEU A 649 -20.52 12.34 6.62
C LEU A 649 -19.74 11.20 5.96
N PHE A 650 -18.59 10.84 6.52
CA PHE A 650 -17.82 9.66 6.14
C PHE A 650 -18.27 8.48 7.00
N TYR A 651 -18.38 7.31 6.38
CA TYR A 651 -18.78 6.10 7.08
C TYR A 651 -17.94 4.89 6.66
N THR A 652 -17.75 3.97 7.61
CA THR A 652 -17.30 2.61 7.37
C THR A 652 -18.32 1.67 8.01
N LYS A 653 -18.92 0.77 7.22
CA LYS A 653 -19.86 -0.25 7.69
C LYS A 653 -19.32 -1.65 7.40
N GLY A 654 -19.46 -2.55 8.37
CA GLY A 654 -19.20 -3.98 8.23
C GLY A 654 -20.44 -4.76 8.62
N VAL A 655 -20.87 -5.71 7.79
CA VAL A 655 -22.07 -6.54 8.02
C VAL A 655 -21.72 -8.02 7.84
N ARG A 656 -22.11 -8.85 8.80
CA ARG A 656 -21.91 -10.30 8.71
C ARG A 656 -22.89 -10.93 7.70
N THR A 657 -22.38 -11.72 6.77
CA THR A 657 -23.15 -12.45 5.76
C THR A 657 -23.77 -13.71 6.37
N LYS A 658 -25.00 -14.08 5.97
CA LYS A 658 -25.83 -15.08 6.66
C LYS A 658 -25.44 -16.56 6.46
N SER A 659 -24.26 -16.89 5.95
CA SER A 659 -23.78 -18.27 5.90
C SER A 659 -22.81 -18.54 7.06
N ALA A 660 -23.22 -19.43 7.97
CA ALA A 660 -22.49 -19.91 9.15
C ALA A 660 -22.56 -19.01 10.39
N LYS A 661 -23.44 -19.37 11.34
CA LYS A 661 -23.07 -19.22 12.76
C LYS A 661 -22.29 -20.49 13.14
N PRO A 662 -21.14 -20.38 13.81
CA PRO A 662 -20.56 -21.54 14.48
C PRO A 662 -21.55 -22.00 15.55
N ASN A 663 -21.85 -23.30 15.60
CA ASN A 663 -22.65 -23.88 16.66
C ASN A 663 -22.03 -23.54 18.01
N GLY A 664 -22.77 -22.81 18.84
CA GLY A 664 -22.37 -22.46 20.19
C GLY A 664 -22.30 -23.71 21.08
N SER A 665 -21.10 -24.19 21.34
CA SER A 665 -20.76 -25.00 22.53
C SER A 665 -19.24 -25.10 22.71
N ALA A 666 -18.60 -24.01 23.12
CA ALA A 666 -17.30 -24.07 23.80
C ALA A 666 -17.20 -22.87 24.73
N ALA A 667 -17.84 -23.03 25.89
CA ALA A 667 -17.74 -22.08 26.99
C ALA A 667 -16.30 -22.02 27.51
N HIS A 668 -15.89 -20.82 27.90
CA HIS A 668 -14.70 -20.47 28.66
C HIS A 668 -14.27 -21.55 29.68
N GLU A 669 -13.15 -22.21 29.41
CA GLU A 669 -12.29 -22.75 30.48
C GLU A 669 -11.08 -21.84 30.63
N VAL A 670 -11.06 -21.09 31.72
CA VAL A 670 -9.91 -20.35 32.21
C VAL A 670 -8.92 -21.36 32.80
N PRO A 671 -7.64 -21.39 32.39
CA PRO A 671 -6.62 -22.17 33.09
C PRO A 671 -6.41 -21.57 34.48
N LYS A 672 -6.85 -22.29 35.51
CA LYS A 672 -6.47 -22.00 36.90
C LYS A 672 -4.97 -22.24 37.07
N GLY A 673 -4.24 -21.18 37.39
CA GLY A 673 -3.16 -21.24 38.36
C GLY A 673 -1.80 -20.72 37.89
N VAL A 674 -1.41 -19.54 38.37
CA VAL A 674 -0.18 -19.37 39.17
C VAL A 674 -0.49 -18.37 40.29
N ARG A 675 -0.18 -18.78 41.53
CA ARG A 675 -0.32 -17.99 42.75
C ARG A 675 0.77 -16.91 42.81
N GLY A 676 0.36 -15.69 43.15
CA GLY A 676 0.92 -14.84 44.21
C GLY A 676 2.34 -14.30 44.08
N PHE A 677 2.46 -12.96 44.03
CA PHE A 677 3.30 -12.07 44.86
C PHE A 677 2.72 -10.66 44.60
N GLY A 678 2.24 -9.84 45.52
CA GLY A 678 2.52 -9.74 46.95
C GLY A 678 3.43 -8.53 47.24
N HIS A 679 3.00 -7.30 46.89
CA HIS A 679 2.94 -6.10 47.74
C HIS A 679 2.64 -4.83 46.94
#